data_AF-A0A966DYG3-F1
#
_entry.id   AF-A0A966DYG3-F1
#
_cell.length_a   1.000
_cell.length_b   1.000
_cell.length_c   1.000
_cell.angle_alpha   90.00
_cell.angle_beta   90.00
_cell.angle_gamma   90.00
#
_symmetry.space_group_name_H-M   'P 1'
#
loop_
_entity.id
_entity.type
_entity.pdbx_description
1 polymer ?
#
loop_
_entity_poly.entity_id
_entity_poly.type
_entity_poly.pdbx_seq_one_letter_code
_entity_poly.pdbx_strand_id
1 'polypeptide(L)'
;MSVNTRTPVIAAVLLIWGIAVLAADTVPTDIQQPGTQPGEISSLESPNKCDNCHGGYNTAVEPAHNWRGSMMAHAGRDPIFWATLAVAEQDFDGAGDLCLRCHSTSGWLGGRSTPTDGSGLAAGDDDGVDCDYCHKVTDPHPGNSDLAGVMNPPFVANDGSEGYYGSGMSSMWGGSDKLGPYADAEPKHQFLMSKFHRSADFCGTCHDVSNPVVGDLAHNRGTQDTADAVVASGKLGGPVEGKAAFNNPPYKYGVVERTYSEFRSGQISSTRVKDYPALPADLQGGALKAIYDAAAAVGSIDYEDGTERYYTCQSCHMRPVTGKGANKRGIPIRADMPLHDMTGGNYWMPAVIDYLNARGKLRLGGGMTQSTIAAMYDGALRAREQLELAASLQWAGDTLKIVNHTGHKLISGYPEGRRMWLNIKFHNDAGTLVDEVGEYGPIPVSDPLVAGKTIHSIVDPEDSRNRIYEAHYGMTREWAAQLLGHGYDPGMVLGYDRITGEPDDTLGHLAEEEPGETEETFHFVLNNVVIKDNRIPPYNFRYEDARRRNALPVPASQYGGGPVYDYFDEVDIGAMARAVGATSATIDLLYQPTSWEYVQFLAHANRRENAFLADEGLNLLDAWLHAGDGTTRMAAPHVMASATWGETPTACHAAAPVLDSASAGSKQVDLSWQAVAQLPPEYADYRFGLYYDQAGKAQLITELPRETGSYSDTGLTNGQEYCYKLTARITAVDGCTAESAFSNVLCATPSAAGQAVIGVTEPLQTGRWITTGKGKNATTVFEQTDTFAAGDAVVIQGVAGTGQATPSGAVVQVSVSSGGTAVAALESGPTDSTGRFEATWRTQKPNKKGQGGTPPGSYTVTVTGVSLGGYGWDGNQVGTSISVQ
;
A
#
# COMPACT_ATOMS: atom_id res chain seq x y z
N MET A 1 -74.14 -47.52 -26.19
CA MET A 1 -72.84 -48.19 -26.39
C MET A 1 -71.94 -47.22 -27.12
N SER A 2 -70.87 -46.83 -26.45
CA SER A 2 -69.89 -45.82 -26.86
C SER A 2 -68.78 -46.49 -27.67
N VAL A 3 -68.48 -45.97 -28.87
CA VAL A 3 -67.12 -45.84 -29.40
C VAL A 3 -67.15 -44.65 -30.36
N ASN A 4 -66.44 -43.57 -30.03
CA ASN A 4 -66.21 -42.42 -30.92
C ASN A 4 -64.70 -42.29 -31.11
N THR A 5 -64.23 -42.51 -32.33
CA THR A 5 -62.81 -42.49 -32.73
C THR A 5 -62.31 -41.05 -32.83
N ARG A 6 -61.28 -40.69 -32.06
CA ARG A 6 -60.51 -39.45 -32.24
C ARG A 6 -59.02 -39.77 -32.43
N THR A 7 -58.52 -39.30 -33.55
CA THR A 7 -57.11 -39.21 -33.97
C THR A 7 -56.31 -38.32 -33.01
N PRO A 8 -55.10 -38.68 -32.58
CA PRO A 8 -54.27 -37.79 -31.78
C PRO A 8 -53.52 -36.80 -32.67
N VAL A 9 -53.70 -35.51 -32.38
CA VAL A 9 -52.86 -34.41 -32.85
C VAL A 9 -51.58 -34.45 -32.01
N ILE A 10 -50.42 -34.64 -32.65
CA ILE A 10 -49.11 -34.50 -32.01
C ILE A 10 -48.83 -33.00 -31.88
N ALA A 11 -48.97 -32.46 -30.67
CA ALA A 11 -48.46 -31.15 -30.32
C ALA A 11 -46.96 -31.30 -29.99
N ALA A 12 -46.09 -30.77 -30.85
CA ALA A 12 -44.68 -30.60 -30.54
C ALA A 12 -44.54 -29.49 -29.48
N VAL A 13 -44.31 -29.89 -28.23
CA VAL A 13 -43.89 -28.98 -27.17
C VAL A 13 -42.38 -28.79 -27.33
N LEU A 14 -41.98 -27.66 -27.89
CA LEU A 14 -40.61 -27.15 -27.79
C LEU A 14 -40.38 -26.72 -26.34
N LEU A 15 -39.92 -27.66 -25.52
CA LEU A 15 -39.35 -27.39 -24.20
C LEU A 15 -37.94 -26.82 -24.42
N ILE A 16 -37.83 -25.50 -24.53
CA ILE A 16 -36.57 -24.80 -24.35
C ILE A 16 -36.27 -24.88 -22.84
N TRP A 17 -35.51 -25.89 -22.43
CA TRP A 17 -34.85 -25.86 -21.13
C TRP A 17 -33.69 -24.87 -21.26
N GLY A 18 -33.88 -23.65 -20.76
CA GLY A 18 -32.73 -22.83 -20.37
C GLY A 18 -32.06 -23.56 -19.21
N ILE A 19 -30.93 -24.21 -19.47
CA ILE A 19 -30.07 -24.74 -18.41
C ILE A 19 -29.42 -23.51 -17.78
N ALA A 20 -29.93 -23.08 -16.62
CA ALA A 20 -29.16 -22.20 -15.77
C ALA A 20 -27.97 -23.02 -15.25
N VAL A 21 -26.75 -22.59 -15.55
CA VAL A 21 -25.55 -23.19 -14.98
C VAL A 21 -25.42 -22.64 -13.55
N LEU A 22 -25.50 -23.51 -12.57
CA LEU A 22 -25.27 -23.17 -11.16
C LEU A 22 -23.77 -23.34 -10.88
N ALA A 23 -23.16 -22.39 -10.16
CA ALA A 23 -21.77 -22.50 -9.73
C ALA A 23 -21.56 -23.70 -8.78
N ALA A 24 -20.31 -24.16 -8.67
CA ALA A 24 -19.98 -25.29 -7.82
C ALA A 24 -20.39 -25.07 -6.35
N ASP A 25 -21.24 -25.96 -5.84
CA ASP A 25 -21.57 -26.10 -4.42
C ASP A 25 -20.50 -26.87 -3.64
N THR A 26 -19.47 -27.38 -4.33
CA THR A 26 -18.34 -28.10 -3.74
C THR A 26 -17.08 -27.74 -4.50
N VAL A 27 -16.10 -27.18 -3.79
CA VAL A 27 -14.83 -26.73 -4.39
C VAL A 27 -14.07 -27.94 -4.96
N PRO A 28 -13.72 -27.95 -6.26
CA PRO A 28 -12.92 -29.01 -6.86
C PRO A 28 -11.55 -29.15 -6.20
N THR A 29 -11.03 -30.38 -6.15
CA THR A 29 -9.69 -30.63 -5.60
C THR A 29 -8.58 -29.94 -6.39
N ASP A 30 -8.82 -29.62 -7.66
CA ASP A 30 -7.95 -28.82 -8.53
C ASP A 30 -7.83 -27.35 -8.11
N ILE A 31 -8.79 -26.83 -7.34
CA ILE A 31 -8.81 -25.45 -6.84
C ILE A 31 -8.35 -25.35 -5.39
N GLN A 32 -8.62 -26.38 -4.59
CA GLN A 32 -8.31 -26.39 -3.16
C GLN A 32 -6.83 -26.06 -2.89
N GLN A 33 -6.59 -25.25 -1.86
CA GLN A 33 -5.27 -24.74 -1.49
C GLN A 33 -4.93 -25.07 -0.02
N PRO A 34 -3.65 -25.31 0.33
CA PRO A 34 -3.20 -25.45 1.72
C PRO A 34 -3.46 -24.22 2.61
N GLY A 35 -3.30 -24.40 3.93
CA GLY A 35 -3.52 -23.37 4.95
C GLY A 35 -4.75 -23.65 5.81
N THR A 36 -5.08 -22.73 6.70
CA THR A 36 -6.32 -22.82 7.50
C THR A 36 -7.53 -22.91 6.57
N GLN A 37 -8.40 -23.90 6.82
CA GLN A 37 -9.60 -24.14 6.04
C GLN A 37 -10.85 -23.51 6.67
N PRO A 38 -11.94 -23.34 5.91
CA PRO A 38 -13.18 -22.79 6.44
C PRO A 38 -13.70 -23.57 7.66
N GLY A 39 -14.10 -22.83 8.70
CA GLY A 39 -14.63 -23.40 9.94
C GLY A 39 -13.59 -23.98 10.92
N GLU A 40 -12.30 -23.95 10.61
CA GLU A 40 -11.24 -24.45 11.51
C GLU A 40 -10.89 -23.49 12.65
N ILE A 41 -11.18 -22.21 12.46
CA ILE A 41 -11.06 -21.17 13.49
C ILE A 41 -12.42 -20.55 13.80
N SER A 42 -12.54 -19.93 14.96
CA SER A 42 -13.71 -19.11 15.29
C SER A 42 -13.90 -17.99 14.27
N SER A 43 -15.15 -17.60 14.01
CA SER A 43 -15.46 -16.50 13.10
C SER A 43 -14.67 -15.23 13.43
N LEU A 44 -14.22 -14.56 12.39
CA LEU A 44 -13.56 -13.26 12.48
C LEU A 44 -14.54 -12.18 12.93
N GLU A 45 -14.03 -11.20 13.67
CA GLU A 45 -14.79 -10.07 14.15
C GLU A 45 -14.93 -8.99 13.08
N SER A 46 -16.13 -8.43 12.93
CA SER A 46 -16.37 -7.30 12.01
C SER A 46 -15.49 -6.09 12.35
N PRO A 47 -14.94 -5.38 11.34
CA PRO A 47 -14.20 -4.13 11.52
C PRO A 47 -14.89 -3.10 12.40
N ASN A 48 -16.23 -3.02 12.35
CA ASN A 48 -17.03 -2.12 13.20
C ASN A 48 -16.75 -2.28 14.70
N LYS A 49 -16.36 -3.49 15.15
CA LYS A 49 -15.98 -3.72 16.55
C LYS A 49 -14.66 -3.04 16.89
N CYS A 50 -13.70 -3.08 15.98
CA CYS A 50 -12.39 -2.44 16.08
C CYS A 50 -12.51 -0.91 16.02
N ASP A 51 -13.36 -0.41 15.12
CA ASP A 51 -13.53 1.02 14.82
C ASP A 51 -13.93 1.87 16.03
N ASN A 52 -14.69 1.29 16.97
CA ASN A 52 -15.07 1.95 18.21
C ASN A 52 -13.87 2.41 19.07
N CYS A 53 -12.69 1.84 18.83
CA CYS A 53 -11.45 2.17 19.51
C CYS A 53 -10.37 2.67 18.55
N HIS A 54 -10.27 2.08 17.36
CA HIS A 54 -9.21 2.36 16.38
C HIS A 54 -9.59 3.41 15.33
N GLY A 55 -10.70 4.12 15.52
CA GLY A 55 -11.11 5.27 14.70
C GLY A 55 -11.80 6.40 15.48
N GLY A 56 -12.11 7.47 14.77
CA GLY A 56 -12.87 8.63 15.26
C GLY A 56 -12.09 9.61 16.14
N TYR A 57 -10.77 9.72 15.98
CA TYR A 57 -9.93 10.65 16.75
C TYR A 57 -8.91 11.44 15.92
N ASN A 58 -8.33 10.88 14.85
CA ASN A 58 -7.43 11.57 13.93
C ASN A 58 -7.35 10.79 12.60
N THR A 59 -8.11 11.23 11.60
CA THR A 59 -8.18 10.58 10.27
C THR A 59 -6.83 10.51 9.55
N ALA A 60 -5.91 11.42 9.86
CA ALA A 60 -4.57 11.46 9.28
C ALA A 60 -3.65 10.32 9.74
N VAL A 61 -3.92 9.67 10.88
CA VAL A 61 -3.06 8.59 11.39
C VAL A 61 -3.81 7.38 11.93
N GLU A 62 -5.11 7.49 12.20
CA GLU A 62 -5.85 6.40 12.82
C GLU A 62 -6.01 5.19 11.89
N PRO A 63 -5.94 3.95 12.42
CA PRO A 63 -6.03 2.76 11.58
C PRO A 63 -7.32 2.66 10.77
N ALA A 64 -8.48 2.95 11.38
CA ALA A 64 -9.77 2.67 10.76
C ALA A 64 -10.06 3.55 9.52
N HIS A 65 -9.74 4.85 9.55
CA HIS A 65 -9.94 5.72 8.39
C HIS A 65 -9.01 5.34 7.24
N ASN A 66 -7.74 5.07 7.55
CA ASN A 66 -6.74 4.75 6.55
C ASN A 66 -6.99 3.38 5.90
N TRP A 67 -7.35 2.35 6.69
CA TRP A 67 -7.73 1.04 6.15
C TRP A 67 -8.95 1.15 5.24
N ARG A 68 -9.99 1.90 5.65
CA ARG A 68 -11.17 2.18 4.81
C ARG A 68 -10.85 2.97 3.54
N GLY A 69 -9.70 3.65 3.47
CA GLY A 69 -9.25 4.28 2.25
C GLY A 69 -8.51 3.34 1.29
N SER A 70 -8.03 2.21 1.79
CA SER A 70 -7.26 1.25 1.01
C SER A 70 -8.17 0.28 0.25
N MET A 71 -7.68 -0.28 -0.87
CA MET A 71 -8.44 -1.31 -1.59
C MET A 71 -8.62 -2.62 -0.80
N MET A 72 -7.88 -2.83 0.30
CA MET A 72 -8.09 -3.98 1.19
C MET A 72 -9.51 -3.97 1.76
N ALA A 73 -9.96 -2.81 2.23
CA ALA A 73 -11.31 -2.61 2.76
C ALA A 73 -12.40 -2.71 1.69
N HIS A 74 -12.04 -2.70 0.40
CA HIS A 74 -12.96 -2.69 -0.73
C HIS A 74 -12.83 -3.91 -1.64
N ALA A 75 -11.99 -4.89 -1.29
CA ALA A 75 -11.67 -6.02 -2.15
C ALA A 75 -12.90 -6.88 -2.51
N GLY A 76 -13.87 -6.98 -1.59
CA GLY A 76 -15.12 -7.71 -1.81
C GLY A 76 -16.16 -6.94 -2.64
N ARG A 77 -15.99 -5.63 -2.83
CA ARG A 77 -16.90 -4.77 -3.59
C ARG A 77 -16.29 -4.19 -4.87
N ASP A 78 -15.10 -4.65 -5.25
CA ASP A 78 -14.39 -4.23 -6.47
C ASP A 78 -15.08 -4.78 -7.74
N PRO A 79 -15.58 -3.91 -8.65
CA PRO A 79 -16.28 -4.35 -9.85
C PRO A 79 -15.39 -5.01 -10.91
N ILE A 80 -14.07 -4.75 -10.94
CA ILE A 80 -13.16 -5.53 -11.77
C ILE A 80 -13.10 -6.97 -11.26
N PHE A 81 -12.96 -7.15 -9.95
CA PHE A 81 -12.94 -8.48 -9.35
C PHE A 81 -14.19 -9.28 -9.73
N TRP A 82 -15.39 -8.69 -9.62
CA TRP A 82 -16.63 -9.40 -9.97
C TRP A 82 -16.77 -9.70 -11.46
N ALA A 83 -16.30 -8.82 -12.34
CA ALA A 83 -16.29 -9.06 -13.79
C ALA A 83 -15.30 -10.18 -14.17
N THR A 84 -14.11 -10.19 -13.57
CA THR A 84 -13.12 -11.27 -13.74
C THR A 84 -13.63 -12.59 -13.17
N LEU A 85 -14.24 -12.57 -11.99
CA LEU A 85 -14.82 -13.75 -11.36
C LEU A 85 -15.90 -14.39 -12.25
N ALA A 86 -16.69 -13.57 -12.94
CA ALA A 86 -17.69 -14.05 -13.89
C ALA A 86 -17.08 -14.90 -15.02
N VAL A 87 -15.92 -14.48 -15.54
CA VAL A 87 -15.18 -15.22 -16.58
C VAL A 87 -14.45 -16.42 -15.98
N ALA A 88 -13.80 -16.26 -14.83
CA ALA A 88 -13.08 -17.34 -14.16
C ALA A 88 -13.98 -18.54 -13.81
N GLU A 89 -15.17 -18.29 -13.25
CA GLU A 89 -16.13 -19.34 -12.89
C GLU A 89 -16.67 -20.11 -14.09
N GLN A 90 -16.90 -19.43 -15.22
CA GLN A 90 -17.36 -20.10 -16.43
C GLN A 90 -16.23 -20.85 -17.16
N ASP A 91 -14.97 -20.45 -16.94
CA ASP A 91 -13.79 -21.07 -17.56
C ASP A 91 -13.37 -22.33 -16.80
N PHE A 92 -13.49 -22.32 -15.47
CA PHE A 92 -13.29 -23.50 -14.64
C PHE A 92 -14.22 -23.43 -13.43
N ASP A 93 -15.28 -24.23 -13.45
CA ASP A 93 -16.29 -24.28 -12.38
C ASP A 93 -15.63 -24.52 -11.02
N GLY A 94 -15.85 -23.61 -10.07
CA GLY A 94 -15.24 -23.63 -8.74
C GLY A 94 -14.04 -22.72 -8.56
N ALA A 95 -13.52 -22.08 -9.62
CA ALA A 95 -12.34 -21.21 -9.55
C ALA A 95 -12.51 -20.00 -8.62
N GLY A 96 -13.73 -19.56 -8.37
CA GLY A 96 -14.05 -18.45 -7.50
C GLY A 96 -13.70 -18.68 -6.05
N ASP A 97 -13.60 -19.92 -5.58
CA ASP A 97 -13.11 -20.20 -4.22
C ASP A 97 -11.68 -19.65 -4.03
N LEU A 98 -10.81 -19.79 -5.04
CA LEU A 98 -9.46 -19.21 -5.04
C LEU A 98 -9.51 -17.68 -4.90
N CYS A 99 -10.45 -17.05 -5.58
CA CYS A 99 -10.56 -15.59 -5.64
C CYS A 99 -11.13 -15.04 -4.33
N LEU A 100 -12.21 -15.65 -3.84
CA LEU A 100 -12.91 -15.26 -2.60
C LEU A 100 -12.02 -15.41 -1.36
N ARG A 101 -11.06 -16.34 -1.39
CA ARG A 101 -10.07 -16.51 -0.32
C ARG A 101 -9.29 -15.24 0.02
N CYS A 102 -8.96 -14.44 -1.00
CA CYS A 102 -8.24 -13.18 -0.84
C CYS A 102 -9.18 -11.96 -0.83
N HIS A 103 -10.27 -12.01 -1.60
CA HIS A 103 -11.17 -10.86 -1.78
C HIS A 103 -12.31 -10.77 -0.76
N SER A 104 -12.56 -11.82 0.02
CA SER A 104 -13.57 -11.86 1.08
C SER A 104 -13.14 -12.81 2.21
N THR A 105 -12.10 -12.44 2.95
CA THR A 105 -11.39 -13.34 3.86
C THR A 105 -12.28 -13.90 4.98
N SER A 106 -13.12 -13.04 5.57
CA SER A 106 -14.12 -13.44 6.58
C SER A 106 -15.24 -14.32 6.01
N GLY A 107 -15.66 -14.06 4.77
CA GLY A 107 -16.63 -14.85 4.05
C GLY A 107 -16.12 -16.26 3.82
N TRP A 108 -14.93 -16.36 3.23
CA TRP A 108 -14.27 -17.62 2.91
C TRP A 108 -13.98 -18.46 4.16
N LEU A 109 -13.28 -17.90 5.17
CA LEU A 109 -12.99 -18.62 6.44
C LEU A 109 -14.27 -19.02 7.19
N GLY A 110 -15.35 -18.27 7.00
CA GLY A 110 -16.66 -18.56 7.55
C GLY A 110 -17.47 -19.61 6.78
N GLY A 111 -16.92 -20.21 5.72
CA GLY A 111 -17.57 -21.24 4.90
C GLY A 111 -18.64 -20.70 3.95
N ARG A 112 -18.55 -19.42 3.57
CA ARG A 112 -19.51 -18.73 2.68
C ARG A 112 -18.97 -18.50 1.27
N SER A 113 -17.87 -19.16 0.90
CA SER A 113 -17.35 -19.18 -0.47
C SER A 113 -18.04 -20.21 -1.36
N THR A 114 -18.99 -21.00 -0.84
CA THR A 114 -19.84 -21.88 -1.63
C THR A 114 -21.29 -21.41 -1.57
N PRO A 115 -21.99 -21.21 -2.71
CA PRO A 115 -21.50 -21.44 -4.09
C PRO A 115 -20.34 -20.52 -4.47
N THR A 116 -19.43 -21.04 -5.31
CA THR A 116 -18.12 -20.45 -5.66
C THR A 116 -18.20 -19.15 -6.45
N ASP A 117 -19.36 -18.86 -7.05
CA ASP A 117 -19.70 -17.55 -7.62
C ASP A 117 -19.87 -16.42 -6.60
N GLY A 118 -19.76 -16.71 -5.30
CA GLY A 118 -19.87 -15.74 -4.22
C GLY A 118 -21.30 -15.41 -3.79
N SER A 119 -22.32 -16.08 -4.36
CA SER A 119 -23.72 -15.90 -3.96
C SER A 119 -24.03 -16.34 -2.52
N GLY A 120 -23.12 -17.11 -1.91
CA GLY A 120 -23.17 -17.50 -0.50
C GLY A 120 -22.69 -16.43 0.50
N LEU A 121 -22.03 -15.37 0.03
CA LEU A 121 -21.50 -14.30 0.88
C LEU A 121 -22.63 -13.53 1.59
N ALA A 122 -22.37 -13.15 2.83
CA ALA A 122 -23.26 -12.32 3.62
C ALA A 122 -22.97 -10.82 3.42
N ALA A 123 -23.93 -9.98 3.79
CA ALA A 123 -23.80 -8.52 3.66
C ALA A 123 -22.61 -7.91 4.42
N GLY A 124 -22.06 -8.59 5.43
CA GLY A 124 -20.88 -8.15 6.20
C GLY A 124 -19.54 -8.73 5.70
N ASP A 125 -19.55 -9.45 4.59
CA ASP A 125 -18.34 -9.99 3.93
C ASP A 125 -17.80 -9.04 2.85
N ASP A 126 -18.34 -7.83 2.79
CA ASP A 126 -18.11 -6.82 1.76
C ASP A 126 -16.85 -5.97 1.99
N ASP A 127 -16.39 -5.92 3.25
CA ASP A 127 -15.16 -5.25 3.67
C ASP A 127 -13.88 -5.93 3.13
N GLY A 128 -14.02 -7.09 2.49
CA GLY A 128 -12.93 -7.78 1.81
C GLY A 128 -11.86 -8.32 2.77
N VAL A 129 -10.72 -7.65 2.84
CA VAL A 129 -9.60 -7.98 3.75
C VAL A 129 -9.72 -7.12 5.01
N ASP A 130 -10.21 -7.74 6.08
CA ASP A 130 -10.57 -7.07 7.32
C ASP A 130 -9.44 -7.06 8.39
N CYS A 131 -9.67 -6.25 9.43
CA CYS A 131 -8.76 -6.09 10.56
C CYS A 131 -8.42 -7.42 11.24
N ASP A 132 -9.44 -8.25 11.51
CA ASP A 132 -9.25 -9.44 12.33
C ASP A 132 -8.55 -10.56 11.57
N TYR A 133 -8.72 -10.64 10.25
CA TYR A 133 -7.93 -11.51 9.39
C TYR A 133 -6.45 -11.17 9.53
N CYS A 134 -6.05 -9.95 9.18
CA CYS A 134 -4.66 -9.51 9.23
C CYS A 134 -4.05 -9.68 10.62
N HIS A 135 -4.79 -9.29 11.66
CA HIS A 135 -4.38 -9.42 13.06
C HIS A 135 -4.53 -10.83 13.64
N LYS A 136 -4.77 -11.86 12.82
CA LYS A 136 -4.70 -13.28 13.20
C LYS A 136 -3.82 -14.10 12.27
N VAL A 137 -3.29 -13.55 11.18
CA VAL A 137 -2.33 -14.29 10.34
C VAL A 137 -1.04 -14.55 11.13
N THR A 138 -0.57 -15.79 11.03
CA THR A 138 0.69 -16.30 11.58
C THR A 138 1.62 -16.74 10.45
N ASP A 139 2.90 -16.89 10.77
CA ASP A 139 3.89 -17.37 9.82
C ASP A 139 3.74 -18.89 9.61
N PRO A 140 3.52 -19.36 8.37
CA PRO A 140 3.43 -20.80 8.07
C PRO A 140 4.79 -21.52 8.12
N HIS A 141 5.91 -20.80 8.28
CA HIS A 141 7.25 -21.41 8.29
C HIS A 141 7.42 -22.43 9.43
N PRO A 142 7.89 -23.66 9.16
CA PRO A 142 8.01 -24.73 10.15
C PRO A 142 8.99 -24.42 11.28
N GLY A 143 9.97 -23.52 11.05
CA GLY A 143 10.91 -23.06 12.07
C GLY A 143 10.36 -21.98 13.01
N ASN A 144 9.16 -21.43 12.76
CA ASN A 144 8.57 -20.39 13.60
C ASN A 144 7.64 -21.00 14.66
N SER A 145 8.18 -21.18 15.87
CA SER A 145 7.43 -21.76 17.00
C SER A 145 6.72 -20.72 17.88
N ASP A 146 6.91 -19.42 17.66
CA ASP A 146 6.46 -18.39 18.60
C ASP A 146 4.93 -18.29 18.62
N LEU A 147 4.26 -18.42 17.46
CA LEU A 147 2.80 -18.38 17.30
C LEU A 147 2.35 -19.31 16.17
N ALA A 148 2.12 -20.60 16.47
CA ALA A 148 1.65 -21.55 15.47
C ALA A 148 0.16 -21.33 15.13
N GLY A 149 -0.16 -21.18 13.85
CA GLY A 149 -1.53 -21.14 13.36
C GLY A 149 -2.15 -22.53 13.16
N VAL A 150 -3.46 -22.55 12.93
CA VAL A 150 -4.26 -23.75 12.69
C VAL A 150 -4.14 -24.15 11.22
N MET A 151 -3.57 -25.32 10.95
CA MET A 151 -3.52 -25.93 9.61
C MET A 151 -3.65 -27.44 9.78
N ASN A 152 -4.80 -28.02 9.44
CA ASN A 152 -5.01 -29.45 9.62
C ASN A 152 -4.65 -30.24 8.36
N PRO A 153 -3.96 -31.39 8.48
CA PRO A 153 -3.70 -32.26 7.33
C PRO A 153 -4.98 -32.65 6.58
N PRO A 154 -4.97 -32.68 5.23
CA PRO A 154 -3.80 -32.50 4.35
C PRO A 154 -3.42 -31.03 4.03
N PHE A 155 -4.11 -30.03 4.58
CA PHE A 155 -3.97 -28.60 4.23
C PHE A 155 -2.86 -27.87 4.99
N VAL A 156 -1.63 -28.36 4.91
CA VAL A 156 -0.47 -27.73 5.55
C VAL A 156 0.28 -26.84 4.56
N ALA A 157 0.37 -25.53 4.84
CA ALA A 157 1.03 -24.55 3.97
C ALA A 157 2.55 -24.49 4.18
N ASN A 158 3.22 -25.63 4.24
CA ASN A 158 4.67 -25.76 4.26
C ASN A 158 5.09 -27.18 3.86
N ASP A 159 6.35 -27.34 3.47
CA ASP A 159 6.95 -28.64 3.13
C ASP A 159 7.87 -29.20 4.24
N GLY A 160 7.83 -28.61 5.44
CA GLY A 160 8.75 -28.92 6.53
C GLY A 160 10.13 -28.25 6.43
N SER A 161 10.42 -27.54 5.34
CA SER A 161 11.64 -26.74 5.17
C SER A 161 11.38 -25.25 4.96
N GLU A 162 10.34 -24.89 4.21
CA GLU A 162 9.92 -23.50 3.98
C GLU A 162 8.40 -23.33 4.13
N GLY A 163 7.99 -22.11 4.48
CA GLY A 163 6.57 -21.73 4.51
C GLY A 163 6.08 -21.42 3.11
N TYR A 164 4.82 -21.75 2.82
CA TYR A 164 4.18 -21.38 1.57
C TYR A 164 3.55 -19.99 1.73
N TYR A 165 4.10 -19.02 1.00
CA TYR A 165 3.59 -17.64 0.95
C TYR A 165 3.01 -17.40 -0.43
N GLY A 166 1.70 -17.29 -0.53
CA GLY A 166 0.99 -17.01 -1.77
C GLY A 166 -0.38 -17.66 -1.83
N SER A 167 -1.18 -17.27 -2.82
CA SER A 167 -2.48 -17.88 -3.15
C SER A 167 -3.44 -18.00 -1.96
N GLY A 168 -3.36 -17.03 -1.04
CA GLY A 168 -4.18 -16.99 0.17
C GLY A 168 -3.92 -18.14 1.14
N MET A 169 -2.78 -18.84 1.07
CA MET A 169 -2.39 -19.97 1.94
C MET A 169 -2.09 -19.52 3.38
N SER A 170 -3.07 -18.89 4.03
CA SER A 170 -2.92 -18.31 5.35
C SER A 170 -2.87 -19.37 6.44
N SER A 171 -1.93 -19.22 7.37
CA SER A 171 -1.91 -19.90 8.66
C SER A 171 -2.53 -18.99 9.71
N MET A 172 -3.68 -19.34 10.28
CA MET A 172 -4.45 -18.45 11.15
C MET A 172 -4.36 -18.82 12.62
N TRP A 173 -4.20 -17.82 13.48
CA TRP A 173 -4.27 -17.97 14.93
C TRP A 173 -5.67 -18.37 15.38
N GLY A 174 -5.77 -19.48 16.12
CA GLY A 174 -7.04 -19.99 16.64
C GLY A 174 -7.52 -19.34 17.95
N GLY A 175 -6.69 -18.51 18.58
CA GLY A 175 -7.03 -17.81 19.83
C GLY A 175 -7.82 -16.52 19.61
N SER A 176 -8.28 -15.92 20.71
CA SER A 176 -9.04 -14.66 20.71
C SER A 176 -8.14 -13.41 20.71
N ASP A 177 -6.85 -13.56 20.99
CA ASP A 177 -5.85 -12.48 20.97
C ASP A 177 -5.70 -11.87 19.58
N LYS A 178 -5.54 -10.54 19.52
CA LYS A 178 -5.11 -9.85 18.30
C LYS A 178 -3.58 -9.82 18.25
N LEU A 179 -3.03 -10.16 17.10
CA LEU A 179 -1.59 -10.18 16.84
C LEU A 179 -1.13 -8.82 16.34
N GLY A 180 0.04 -8.37 16.78
CA GLY A 180 0.61 -7.11 16.33
C GLY A 180 2.09 -6.96 16.65
N PRO A 181 2.76 -5.92 16.16
CA PRO A 181 4.22 -5.83 16.23
C PRO A 181 4.77 -5.44 17.61
N TYR A 182 3.92 -5.06 18.57
CA TYR A 182 4.33 -4.45 19.85
C TYR A 182 4.21 -5.43 21.01
N ALA A 183 5.26 -5.51 21.83
CA ALA A 183 5.29 -6.34 23.06
C ALA A 183 4.72 -5.62 24.29
N ASP A 184 4.65 -4.30 24.25
CA ASP A 184 4.31 -3.40 25.36
C ASP A 184 2.95 -2.70 25.16
N ALA A 185 2.07 -3.26 24.33
CA ALA A 185 0.74 -2.68 24.12
C ALA A 185 -0.14 -2.85 25.37
N GLU A 186 -0.99 -1.87 25.68
CA GLU A 186 -2.00 -1.95 26.75
C GLU A 186 -3.44 -1.84 26.21
N PRO A 187 -3.88 -2.73 25.30
CA PRO A 187 -5.21 -2.67 24.70
C PRO A 187 -6.32 -3.04 25.69
N LYS A 188 -7.57 -2.75 25.33
CA LYS A 188 -8.78 -3.16 26.08
C LYS A 188 -9.35 -4.51 25.60
N HIS A 189 -8.53 -5.30 24.91
CA HIS A 189 -8.79 -6.66 24.47
C HIS A 189 -7.50 -7.49 24.62
N GLN A 190 -7.58 -8.80 24.42
CA GLN A 190 -6.42 -9.69 24.46
C GLN A 190 -5.49 -9.42 23.26
N PHE A 191 -4.17 -9.56 23.45
CA PHE A 191 -3.19 -9.36 22.39
C PHE A 191 -1.94 -10.20 22.61
N LEU A 192 -1.24 -10.50 21.52
CA LEU A 192 0.08 -11.13 21.54
C LEU A 192 1.01 -10.43 20.52
N MET A 193 2.28 -10.31 20.87
CA MET A 193 3.29 -9.78 19.96
C MET A 193 3.61 -10.80 18.87
N SER A 194 3.64 -10.37 17.61
CA SER A 194 3.97 -11.16 16.44
C SER A 194 5.04 -10.48 15.62
N LYS A 195 6.21 -11.13 15.51
CA LYS A 195 7.30 -10.69 14.63
C LYS A 195 6.91 -10.74 13.16
N PHE A 196 5.97 -11.63 12.80
CA PHE A 196 5.51 -11.78 11.42
C PHE A 196 4.91 -10.47 10.89
N HIS A 197 4.27 -9.66 11.75
CA HIS A 197 3.68 -8.37 11.35
C HIS A 197 4.71 -7.31 10.94
N ARG A 198 6.01 -7.52 11.20
CA ARG A 198 7.11 -6.69 10.65
C ARG A 198 7.85 -7.37 9.49
N SER A 199 7.58 -8.65 9.22
CA SER A 199 8.27 -9.43 8.19
C SER A 199 7.73 -9.11 6.80
N ALA A 200 8.61 -9.05 5.80
CA ALA A 200 8.22 -8.96 4.40
C ALA A 200 7.29 -10.11 3.94
N ASP A 201 7.35 -11.24 4.65
CA ASP A 201 6.66 -12.47 4.29
C ASP A 201 5.16 -12.43 4.63
N PHE A 202 4.75 -11.49 5.49
CA PHE A 202 3.35 -11.26 5.87
C PHE A 202 2.44 -11.03 4.67
N CYS A 203 2.81 -10.06 3.83
CA CYS A 203 2.04 -9.70 2.63
C CYS A 203 2.14 -10.77 1.54
N GLY A 204 3.19 -11.60 1.57
CA GLY A 204 3.39 -12.70 0.62
C GLY A 204 2.25 -13.72 0.64
N THR A 205 1.48 -13.83 1.74
CA THR A 205 0.30 -14.68 1.84
C THR A 205 -0.70 -14.47 0.70
N CYS A 206 -0.89 -13.22 0.25
CA CYS A 206 -1.82 -12.89 -0.84
C CYS A 206 -1.11 -12.34 -2.09
N HIS A 207 0.03 -11.67 -1.96
CA HIS A 207 0.72 -10.96 -3.05
C HIS A 207 1.72 -11.83 -3.85
N ASP A 208 1.49 -13.15 -3.89
CA ASP A 208 2.12 -14.10 -4.81
C ASP A 208 0.99 -15.05 -5.24
N VAL A 209 0.36 -14.79 -6.38
CA VAL A 209 -0.84 -15.55 -6.80
C VAL A 209 -0.42 -16.59 -7.80
N SER A 210 -0.77 -17.85 -7.51
CA SER A 210 -0.51 -18.97 -8.40
C SER A 210 -1.78 -19.72 -8.71
N ASN A 211 -1.99 -19.97 -9.99
CA ASN A 211 -3.15 -20.67 -10.50
C ASN A 211 -2.95 -22.20 -10.32
N PRO A 212 -3.75 -22.86 -9.47
CA PRO A 212 -3.60 -24.30 -9.20
C PRO A 212 -4.08 -25.17 -10.36
N VAL A 213 -5.01 -24.69 -11.19
CA VAL A 213 -5.54 -25.42 -12.35
C VAL A 213 -4.43 -25.64 -13.36
N VAL A 214 -3.86 -24.56 -13.89
CA VAL A 214 -2.76 -24.66 -14.86
C VAL A 214 -1.51 -25.24 -14.20
N GLY A 215 -1.28 -24.94 -12.91
CA GLY A 215 -0.17 -25.48 -12.13
C GLY A 215 -0.17 -27.00 -12.02
N ASP A 216 -1.35 -27.64 -11.95
CA ASP A 216 -1.46 -29.10 -11.91
C ASP A 216 -1.69 -29.73 -13.28
N LEU A 217 -2.49 -29.10 -14.15
CA LEU A 217 -3.04 -29.74 -15.35
C LEU A 217 -2.35 -29.35 -16.66
N ALA A 218 -1.95 -28.09 -16.83
CA ALA A 218 -1.40 -27.60 -18.10
C ALA A 218 -0.04 -28.25 -18.42
N HIS A 219 0.26 -28.44 -19.70
CA HIS A 219 1.44 -29.19 -20.15
C HIS A 219 2.78 -28.70 -19.54
N ASN A 220 2.96 -27.38 -19.36
CA ASN A 220 4.14 -26.76 -18.77
C ASN A 220 3.96 -26.34 -17.29
N ARG A 221 2.82 -26.66 -16.67
CA ARG A 221 2.50 -26.31 -15.27
C ARG A 221 2.51 -24.80 -14.99
N GLY A 222 2.35 -23.97 -16.03
CA GLY A 222 2.42 -22.51 -15.89
C GLY A 222 3.80 -22.00 -15.49
N THR A 223 4.86 -22.61 -16.02
CA THR A 223 6.25 -22.27 -15.70
C THR A 223 6.99 -21.66 -16.88
N GLN A 224 7.90 -20.72 -16.59
CA GLN A 224 8.91 -20.26 -17.55
C GLN A 224 9.90 -21.39 -17.84
N ASP A 225 10.47 -21.42 -19.05
CA ASP A 225 11.31 -22.52 -19.56
C ASP A 225 12.49 -22.93 -18.66
N THR A 226 12.98 -22.01 -17.84
CA THR A 226 14.15 -22.21 -16.98
C THR A 226 13.79 -22.50 -15.52
N ALA A 227 12.50 -22.60 -15.19
CA ALA A 227 12.01 -22.85 -13.85
C ALA A 227 12.37 -24.27 -13.35
N ASP A 228 12.37 -24.43 -12.02
CA ASP A 228 12.58 -25.73 -11.40
C ASP A 228 11.35 -26.63 -11.58
N ALA A 229 11.56 -27.95 -11.58
CA ALA A 229 10.49 -28.92 -11.78
C ALA A 229 9.35 -28.80 -10.75
N VAL A 230 8.12 -28.95 -11.21
CA VAL A 230 6.88 -28.96 -10.40
C VAL A 230 6.45 -30.39 -10.13
N VAL A 231 6.14 -30.70 -8.87
CA VAL A 231 5.51 -31.98 -8.49
C VAL A 231 3.99 -31.83 -8.61
N ALA A 232 3.39 -32.48 -9.60
CA ALA A 232 1.96 -32.36 -9.90
C ALA A 232 1.36 -33.70 -10.32
N SER A 233 0.05 -33.88 -10.13
CA SER A 233 -0.65 -35.11 -10.50
C SER A 233 -0.99 -35.16 -11.98
N GLY A 234 -1.27 -34.00 -12.59
CA GLY A 234 -1.79 -33.92 -13.97
C GLY A 234 -3.16 -34.57 -14.14
N LYS A 235 -3.89 -34.81 -13.05
CA LYS A 235 -5.14 -35.58 -13.07
C LYS A 235 -6.29 -34.74 -12.53
N LEU A 236 -7.16 -34.28 -13.43
CA LEU A 236 -8.42 -33.61 -13.09
C LEU A 236 -9.23 -34.43 -12.08
N GLY A 237 -9.68 -33.80 -10.98
CA GLY A 237 -10.44 -34.44 -9.91
C GLY A 237 -9.64 -35.47 -9.08
N GLY A 238 -8.31 -35.50 -9.19
CA GLY A 238 -7.44 -36.32 -8.34
C GLY A 238 -7.40 -35.84 -6.87
N PRO A 239 -6.88 -36.65 -5.94
CA PRO A 239 -6.73 -36.26 -4.53
C PRO A 239 -5.83 -35.03 -4.37
N VAL A 240 -6.13 -34.19 -3.37
CA VAL A 240 -5.39 -32.93 -3.08
C VAL A 240 -3.91 -33.17 -2.80
N GLU A 241 -3.55 -34.30 -2.18
CA GLU A 241 -2.18 -34.64 -1.83
C GLU A 241 -1.29 -34.84 -3.07
N GLY A 242 -1.88 -35.09 -4.23
CA GLY A 242 -1.15 -35.18 -5.50
C GLY A 242 -1.00 -33.85 -6.23
N LYS A 243 -1.72 -32.79 -5.81
CA LYS A 243 -1.82 -31.53 -6.55
C LYS A 243 -0.57 -30.68 -6.41
N ALA A 244 -0.30 -29.87 -7.43
CA ALA A 244 0.82 -28.92 -7.44
C ALA A 244 0.83 -28.02 -6.20
N ALA A 245 -0.34 -27.52 -5.80
CA ALA A 245 -0.52 -26.65 -4.64
C ALA A 245 -0.04 -27.23 -3.30
N PHE A 246 -0.08 -28.55 -3.13
CA PHE A 246 0.27 -29.22 -1.87
C PHE A 246 1.73 -29.71 -1.84
N ASN A 247 2.39 -29.77 -3.00
CA ASN A 247 3.72 -30.35 -3.15
C ASN A 247 4.79 -29.34 -3.56
N ASN A 248 4.43 -28.06 -3.71
CA ASN A 248 5.35 -27.02 -4.14
C ASN A 248 5.05 -25.69 -3.45
N PRO A 249 6.09 -24.90 -3.14
CA PRO A 249 5.93 -23.47 -2.84
C PRO A 249 5.15 -22.75 -3.95
N PRO A 250 4.29 -21.77 -3.62
CA PRO A 250 3.41 -21.11 -4.59
C PRO A 250 4.13 -20.55 -5.81
N TYR A 251 5.33 -19.99 -5.65
CA TYR A 251 6.08 -19.38 -6.75
C TYR A 251 6.47 -20.35 -7.88
N LYS A 252 6.49 -21.67 -7.63
CA LYS A 252 7.01 -22.67 -8.58
C LYS A 252 6.07 -23.02 -9.74
N TYR A 253 4.78 -22.73 -9.65
CA TYR A 253 3.78 -23.16 -10.63
C TYR A 253 2.78 -22.05 -10.95
N GLY A 254 2.10 -22.17 -12.08
CA GLY A 254 0.93 -21.37 -12.47
C GLY A 254 1.06 -19.87 -12.25
N VAL A 255 1.89 -19.17 -13.03
CA VAL A 255 2.06 -17.71 -12.86
C VAL A 255 0.75 -16.95 -13.05
N VAL A 256 0.41 -16.13 -12.06
CA VAL A 256 -0.60 -15.07 -12.18
C VAL A 256 0.02 -13.75 -11.74
N GLU A 257 0.35 -13.64 -10.45
CA GLU A 257 0.99 -12.46 -9.87
C GLU A 257 2.26 -12.90 -9.17
N ARG A 258 3.34 -12.12 -9.33
CA ARG A 258 4.65 -12.42 -8.75
C ARG A 258 5.20 -11.29 -7.88
N THR A 259 4.37 -10.38 -7.38
CA THR A 259 4.84 -9.20 -6.61
C THR A 259 5.80 -9.58 -5.48
N TYR A 260 5.43 -10.56 -4.65
CA TYR A 260 6.28 -11.05 -3.56
C TYR A 260 7.52 -11.77 -4.09
N SER A 261 7.37 -12.60 -5.13
CA SER A 261 8.50 -13.25 -5.80
C SER A 261 9.51 -12.28 -6.40
N GLU A 262 9.04 -11.22 -7.03
CA GLU A 262 9.83 -10.14 -7.56
C GLU A 262 10.58 -9.41 -6.43
N PHE A 263 9.85 -9.11 -5.35
CA PHE A 263 10.41 -8.45 -4.16
C PHE A 263 11.53 -9.25 -3.49
N ARG A 264 11.33 -10.57 -3.35
CA ARG A 264 12.34 -11.48 -2.78
C ARG A 264 13.56 -11.66 -3.69
N SER A 265 13.43 -11.37 -4.98
CA SER A 265 14.52 -11.47 -5.95
C SER A 265 15.39 -10.21 -6.01
N GLY A 266 14.89 -9.05 -5.54
CA GLY A 266 15.65 -7.81 -5.37
C GLY A 266 16.52 -7.76 -4.10
N GLN A 267 17.37 -6.75 -3.97
CA GLN A 267 18.14 -6.48 -2.73
C GLN A 267 17.40 -5.53 -1.77
N ILE A 268 16.49 -4.69 -2.27
CA ILE A 268 15.73 -3.72 -1.45
C ILE A 268 15.08 -4.42 -0.25
N SER A 269 14.49 -5.60 -0.46
CA SER A 269 13.86 -6.43 0.57
C SER A 269 14.74 -6.79 1.77
N SER A 270 16.07 -6.77 1.59
CA SER A 270 17.07 -7.03 2.63
C SER A 270 17.89 -5.79 3.03
N THR A 271 17.56 -4.62 2.50
CA THR A 271 18.29 -3.39 2.77
C THR A 271 17.73 -2.72 4.02
N ARG A 272 18.61 -2.31 4.94
CA ARG A 272 18.19 -1.54 6.12
C ARG A 272 17.87 -0.11 5.72
N VAL A 273 16.82 0.46 6.29
CA VAL A 273 16.42 1.85 5.99
C VAL A 273 17.54 2.83 6.31
N LYS A 274 18.31 2.60 7.38
CA LYS A 274 19.47 3.44 7.75
C LYS A 274 20.62 3.43 6.75
N ASP A 275 20.67 2.43 5.87
CA ASP A 275 21.71 2.31 4.84
C ASP A 275 21.32 3.09 3.55
N TYR A 276 20.18 3.78 3.52
CA TYR A 276 19.73 4.62 2.40
C TYR A 276 20.79 5.59 1.84
N PRO A 277 21.57 6.34 2.67
CA PRO A 277 22.59 7.24 2.13
C PRO A 277 23.73 6.54 1.36
N ALA A 278 23.84 5.21 1.48
CA ALA A 278 24.83 4.40 0.78
C ALA A 278 24.28 3.78 -0.52
N LEU A 279 23.00 3.98 -0.85
CA LEU A 279 22.44 3.55 -2.13
C LEU A 279 23.03 4.34 -3.31
N PRO A 280 23.01 3.78 -4.53
CA PRO A 280 23.32 4.52 -5.76
C PRO A 280 22.61 5.87 -5.82
N ALA A 281 23.29 6.91 -6.34
CA ALA A 281 22.77 8.27 -6.32
C ALA A 281 21.42 8.41 -7.03
N ASP A 282 21.19 7.64 -8.09
CA ASP A 282 19.94 7.63 -8.83
C ASP A 282 18.78 6.93 -8.09
N LEU A 283 19.07 6.16 -7.03
CA LEU A 283 18.10 5.57 -6.09
C LEU A 283 17.89 6.41 -4.83
N GLN A 284 18.62 7.52 -4.65
CA GLN A 284 18.44 8.45 -3.53
C GLN A 284 17.25 9.40 -3.78
N GLY A 285 16.08 8.82 -4.08
CA GLY A 285 14.84 9.52 -4.37
C GLY A 285 13.61 8.63 -4.16
N GLY A 286 12.47 9.09 -4.68
CA GLY A 286 11.23 8.31 -4.73
C GLY A 286 10.79 7.69 -3.40
N ALA A 287 10.23 6.49 -3.48
CA ALA A 287 9.69 5.76 -2.34
C ALA A 287 10.75 5.45 -1.27
N LEU A 288 11.98 5.11 -1.68
CA LEU A 288 13.07 4.77 -0.75
C LEU A 288 13.44 5.96 0.14
N LYS A 289 13.51 7.16 -0.45
CA LYS A 289 13.73 8.40 0.29
C LYS A 289 12.57 8.72 1.22
N ALA A 290 11.33 8.61 0.73
CA ALA A 290 10.15 8.95 1.52
C ALA A 290 10.05 8.12 2.80
N ILE A 291 10.43 6.83 2.75
CA ILE A 291 10.47 5.94 3.91
C ILE A 291 11.60 6.32 4.87
N TYR A 292 12.79 6.61 4.33
CA TYR A 292 13.93 7.06 5.13
C TYR A 292 13.61 8.36 5.89
N ASP A 293 13.04 9.35 5.19
CA ASP A 293 12.64 10.62 5.79
C ASP A 293 11.57 10.44 6.86
N ALA A 294 10.55 9.62 6.59
CA ALA A 294 9.49 9.32 7.57
C ALA A 294 10.06 8.67 8.84
N ALA A 295 10.97 7.72 8.70
CA ALA A 295 11.64 7.09 9.84
C ALA A 295 12.58 8.08 10.57
N ALA A 296 13.30 8.92 9.85
CA ALA A 296 14.18 9.93 10.45
C ALA A 296 13.41 11.01 11.23
N ALA A 297 12.22 11.40 10.76
CA ALA A 297 11.38 12.43 11.38
C ALA A 297 10.90 12.04 12.79
N VAL A 298 10.78 10.74 13.07
CA VAL A 298 10.24 10.24 14.35
C VAL A 298 11.33 9.94 15.40
N GLY A 299 12.57 10.39 15.17
CA GLY A 299 13.67 10.38 16.14
C GLY A 299 14.57 9.14 16.12
N SER A 300 14.19 8.08 15.40
CA SER A 300 15.02 6.88 15.15
C SER A 300 14.65 6.24 13.82
N ILE A 301 15.66 5.90 13.01
CA ILE A 301 15.45 5.19 11.74
C ILE A 301 15.00 3.73 11.99
N ASP A 302 15.59 3.08 12.99
CA ASP A 302 15.19 1.76 13.48
C ASP A 302 13.90 1.86 14.35
N TYR A 303 13.22 0.74 14.62
CA TYR A 303 11.98 0.74 15.42
C TYR A 303 12.21 1.29 16.83
N GLU A 304 11.15 1.78 17.49
CA GLU A 304 11.23 2.42 18.81
C GLU A 304 11.79 1.45 19.89
N ASP A 305 11.56 0.15 19.71
CA ASP A 305 12.09 -0.92 20.58
C ASP A 305 13.55 -1.33 20.27
N GLY A 306 14.21 -0.64 19.33
CA GLY A 306 15.60 -0.91 18.91
C GLY A 306 15.75 -2.01 17.86
N THR A 307 14.65 -2.62 17.38
CA THR A 307 14.71 -3.59 16.27
C THR A 307 15.13 -2.88 14.98
N GLU A 308 16.00 -3.51 14.19
CA GLU A 308 16.40 -2.96 12.90
C GLU A 308 15.21 -2.83 11.93
N ARG A 309 15.14 -1.70 11.21
CA ARG A 309 14.12 -1.48 10.17
C ARG A 309 14.69 -1.77 8.79
N TYR A 310 14.03 -2.67 8.07
CA TYR A 310 14.32 -3.01 6.67
C TYR A 310 13.27 -2.38 5.75
N TYR A 311 13.60 -2.21 4.47
CA TYR A 311 12.65 -1.86 3.43
C TYR A 311 11.73 -3.06 3.13
N THR A 312 10.79 -3.34 4.02
CA THR A 312 9.75 -4.35 3.85
C THR A 312 8.50 -3.77 3.19
N CYS A 313 7.56 -4.63 2.81
CA CYS A 313 6.23 -4.25 2.33
C CYS A 313 5.58 -3.23 3.29
N GLN A 314 5.64 -3.49 4.59
CA GLN A 314 5.10 -2.62 5.64
C GLN A 314 5.85 -1.28 5.71
N SER A 315 7.18 -1.27 5.64
CA SER A 315 7.92 0.01 5.65
C SER A 315 7.52 0.93 4.49
N CYS A 316 7.18 0.35 3.32
CA CYS A 316 6.78 1.11 2.14
C CYS A 316 5.30 1.52 2.14
N HIS A 317 4.40 0.59 2.49
CA HIS A 317 2.94 0.74 2.38
C HIS A 317 2.24 1.05 3.71
N MET A 318 2.97 0.96 4.82
CA MET A 318 2.52 1.28 6.19
C MET A 318 3.59 2.10 6.94
N ARG A 319 4.02 3.20 6.31
CA ARG A 319 5.11 4.07 6.82
C ARG A 319 4.89 4.44 8.29
N PRO A 320 5.98 4.57 9.07
CA PRO A 320 5.87 4.94 10.48
C PRO A 320 5.32 6.37 10.62
N VAL A 321 4.37 6.56 11.53
CA VAL A 321 3.83 7.85 11.94
C VAL A 321 3.83 7.97 13.46
N THR A 322 3.92 9.21 13.96
CA THR A 322 3.69 9.49 15.37
C THR A 322 2.20 9.51 15.66
N GLY A 323 1.71 8.66 16.56
CA GLY A 323 0.29 8.61 16.87
C GLY A 323 -0.10 7.63 17.97
N LYS A 324 -1.38 7.70 18.38
CA LYS A 324 -1.99 6.68 19.24
C LYS A 324 -2.63 5.61 18.38
N GLY A 325 -2.53 4.36 18.83
CA GLY A 325 -3.24 3.25 18.17
C GLY A 325 -4.74 3.20 18.45
N ALA A 326 -5.25 3.92 19.46
CA ALA A 326 -6.67 3.90 19.82
C ALA A 326 -7.12 5.14 20.62
N ASN A 327 -8.42 5.43 20.57
CA ASN A 327 -9.10 6.57 21.22
C ASN A 327 -9.37 6.39 22.73
N LYS A 328 -8.67 5.47 23.42
CA LYS A 328 -8.90 5.17 24.84
C LYS A 328 -7.91 5.91 25.76
N ARG A 329 -8.32 6.13 27.01
CA ARG A 329 -7.46 6.73 28.04
C ARG A 329 -6.30 5.78 28.37
N GLY A 330 -5.10 6.34 28.46
CA GLY A 330 -3.88 5.60 28.82
C GLY A 330 -3.17 4.95 27.63
N ILE A 331 -3.70 5.07 26.41
CA ILE A 331 -3.03 4.56 25.22
C ILE A 331 -1.77 5.42 24.94
N PRO A 332 -0.58 4.80 24.84
CA PRO A 332 0.65 5.52 24.57
C PRO A 332 0.65 6.13 23.16
N ILE A 333 1.35 7.25 23.02
CA ILE A 333 1.76 7.77 21.71
C ILE A 333 3.01 6.99 21.33
N ARG A 334 3.04 6.45 20.11
CA ARG A 334 4.20 5.77 19.54
C ARG A 334 4.79 6.62 18.44
N ALA A 335 6.12 6.60 18.33
CA ALA A 335 6.83 7.29 17.26
C ALA A 335 6.78 6.50 15.94
N ASP A 336 6.56 5.18 16.00
CA ASP A 336 6.69 4.28 14.85
C ASP A 336 5.39 3.54 14.49
N MET A 337 4.22 4.12 14.78
CA MET A 337 2.93 3.49 14.51
C MET A 337 2.77 3.23 13.00
N PRO A 338 2.41 2.00 12.57
CA PRO A 338 2.17 1.73 11.15
C PRO A 338 0.91 2.45 10.65
N LEU A 339 1.07 3.34 9.67
CA LEU A 339 -0.06 3.97 8.99
C LEU A 339 -0.80 2.91 8.16
N HIS A 340 -2.07 2.63 8.46
CA HIS A 340 -2.85 1.60 7.74
C HIS A 340 -3.31 2.07 6.35
N ASP A 341 -2.42 2.70 5.60
CA ASP A 341 -2.70 3.30 4.31
C ASP A 341 -2.79 2.27 3.20
N MET A 342 -1.79 1.38 3.07
CA MET A 342 -1.83 0.20 2.20
C MET A 342 -2.20 0.52 0.73
N THR A 343 -1.95 1.75 0.28
CA THR A 343 -2.23 2.19 -1.08
C THR A 343 -1.15 1.72 -2.06
N GLY A 344 -1.62 1.22 -3.21
CA GLY A 344 -0.83 0.96 -4.42
C GLY A 344 -1.21 1.97 -5.52
N GLY A 345 -1.29 1.52 -6.78
CA GLY A 345 -1.60 2.39 -7.93
C GLY A 345 -3.09 2.64 -8.22
N ASN A 346 -4.02 2.15 -7.39
CA ASN A 346 -5.45 2.16 -7.74
C ASN A 346 -6.17 3.45 -7.31
N TYR A 347 -5.94 4.55 -8.03
CA TYR A 347 -6.65 5.83 -7.82
C TYR A 347 -8.02 5.89 -8.52
N TRP A 348 -8.28 4.98 -9.45
CA TRP A 348 -9.46 5.02 -10.32
C TRP A 348 -10.66 4.25 -9.75
N MET A 349 -10.42 3.07 -9.16
CA MET A 349 -11.47 2.20 -8.66
C MET A 349 -12.44 2.87 -7.65
N PRO A 350 -12.00 3.80 -6.78
CA PRO A 350 -12.92 4.59 -5.95
C PRO A 350 -14.08 5.24 -6.73
N ALA A 351 -13.81 5.85 -7.88
CA ALA A 351 -14.85 6.48 -8.70
C ALA A 351 -15.83 5.45 -9.29
N VAL A 352 -15.32 4.26 -9.65
CA VAL A 352 -16.09 3.15 -10.20
C VAL A 352 -17.03 2.56 -9.15
N ILE A 353 -16.50 2.29 -7.96
CA ILE A 353 -17.27 1.80 -6.81
C ILE A 353 -18.39 2.78 -6.47
N ASP A 354 -18.06 4.07 -6.35
CA ASP A 354 -19.04 5.11 -6.01
C ASP A 354 -20.13 5.26 -7.09
N TYR A 355 -19.74 5.23 -8.37
CA TYR A 355 -20.67 5.30 -9.50
C TYR A 355 -21.71 4.16 -9.48
N LEU A 356 -21.28 2.93 -9.22
CA LEU A 356 -22.17 1.76 -9.13
C LEU A 356 -22.95 1.74 -7.81
N ASN A 357 -22.35 2.18 -6.70
CA ASN A 357 -23.01 2.34 -5.41
C ASN A 357 -24.23 3.26 -5.55
N ALA A 358 -24.06 4.43 -6.17
CA ALA A 358 -25.13 5.40 -6.39
C ALA A 358 -26.29 4.86 -7.27
N ARG A 359 -26.06 3.78 -8.02
CA ARG A 359 -27.04 3.12 -8.89
C ARG A 359 -27.62 1.84 -8.29
N GLY A 360 -27.17 1.43 -7.10
CA GLY A 360 -27.55 0.15 -6.49
C GLY A 360 -27.08 -1.04 -7.32
N LYS A 361 -25.94 -0.91 -8.00
CA LYS A 361 -25.38 -1.92 -8.91
C LYS A 361 -24.12 -2.62 -8.40
N LEU A 362 -23.61 -2.25 -7.21
CA LEU A 362 -22.54 -3.02 -6.60
C LEU A 362 -23.02 -4.44 -6.29
N ARG A 363 -22.22 -5.43 -6.71
CA ARG A 363 -22.50 -6.84 -6.44
C ARG A 363 -22.53 -7.15 -4.95
N LEU A 364 -21.63 -6.53 -4.19
CA LEU A 364 -21.54 -6.65 -2.74
C LEU A 364 -21.19 -5.27 -2.14
N GLY A 365 -21.65 -4.99 -0.91
CA GLY A 365 -21.26 -3.77 -0.17
C GLY A 365 -21.88 -2.45 -0.63
N GLY A 366 -23.08 -2.48 -1.22
CA GLY A 366 -23.84 -1.27 -1.54
C GLY A 366 -24.37 -0.51 -0.31
N GLY A 367 -24.76 0.76 -0.48
CA GLY A 367 -25.28 1.59 0.60
C GLY A 367 -24.18 2.23 1.45
N MET A 368 -23.04 2.54 0.83
CA MET A 368 -21.87 3.08 1.51
C MET A 368 -22.16 4.41 2.21
N THR A 369 -21.60 4.58 3.41
CA THR A 369 -21.71 5.82 4.17
C THR A 369 -20.83 6.91 3.56
N GLN A 370 -21.19 8.19 3.79
CA GLN A 370 -20.37 9.31 3.33
C GLN A 370 -18.95 9.26 3.90
N SER A 371 -18.76 8.77 5.12
CA SER A 371 -17.43 8.58 5.73
C SER A 371 -16.61 7.51 5.01
N THR A 372 -17.22 6.41 4.59
CA THR A 372 -16.54 5.38 3.79
C THR A 372 -16.15 5.93 2.43
N ILE A 373 -17.04 6.66 1.76
CA ILE A 373 -16.77 7.29 0.47
C ILE A 373 -15.63 8.30 0.59
N ALA A 374 -15.65 9.15 1.63
CA ALA A 374 -14.58 10.11 1.89
C ALA A 374 -13.22 9.43 2.11
N ALA A 375 -13.16 8.41 2.96
CA ALA A 375 -11.93 7.64 3.20
C ALA A 375 -11.39 7.01 1.91
N MET A 376 -12.28 6.45 1.07
CA MET A 376 -11.93 5.84 -0.21
C MET A 376 -11.31 6.85 -1.19
N TYR A 377 -11.84 8.07 -1.28
CA TYR A 377 -11.25 9.14 -2.09
C TYR A 377 -9.95 9.70 -1.50
N ASP A 378 -9.80 9.75 -0.17
CA ASP A 378 -8.52 10.08 0.48
C ASP A 378 -7.45 9.04 0.11
N GLY A 379 -7.81 7.76 0.09
CA GLY A 379 -6.93 6.69 -0.40
C GLY A 379 -6.58 6.81 -1.88
N ALA A 380 -7.53 7.25 -2.72
CA ALA A 380 -7.27 7.53 -4.14
C ALA A 380 -6.21 8.62 -4.34
N LEU A 381 -6.23 9.66 -3.52
CA LEU A 381 -5.22 10.73 -3.54
C LEU A 381 -3.84 10.16 -3.17
N ARG A 382 -3.76 9.41 -2.08
CA ARG A 382 -2.52 8.75 -1.65
C ARG A 382 -1.97 7.75 -2.67
N ALA A 383 -2.85 7.08 -3.42
CA ALA A 383 -2.46 6.17 -4.50
C ALA A 383 -1.75 6.90 -5.66
N ARG A 384 -2.16 8.14 -5.98
CA ARG A 384 -1.47 8.99 -6.98
C ARG A 384 -0.08 9.41 -6.51
N GLU A 385 0.05 9.88 -5.28
CA GLU A 385 1.36 10.21 -4.70
C GLU A 385 2.28 8.98 -4.61
N GLN A 386 1.73 7.77 -4.42
CA GLN A 386 2.53 6.55 -4.48
C GLN A 386 3.10 6.28 -5.88
N LEU A 387 2.31 6.54 -6.92
CA LEU A 387 2.78 6.41 -8.30
C LEU A 387 3.90 7.43 -8.60
N GLU A 388 3.78 8.65 -8.08
CA GLU A 388 4.80 9.70 -8.23
C GLU A 388 6.12 9.37 -7.51
N LEU A 389 6.05 8.55 -6.46
CA LEU A 389 7.23 8.08 -5.73
C LEU A 389 7.84 6.80 -6.33
N ALA A 390 7.11 6.10 -7.20
CA ALA A 390 7.51 4.78 -7.70
C ALA A 390 8.63 4.85 -8.75
N ALA A 391 8.76 5.97 -9.47
CA ALA A 391 9.69 6.12 -10.58
C ALA A 391 10.29 7.53 -10.66
N SER A 392 11.45 7.66 -11.28
CA SER A 392 12.01 8.97 -11.64
C SER A 392 12.60 8.95 -13.04
N LEU A 393 12.50 10.08 -13.73
CA LEU A 393 13.15 10.33 -15.02
C LEU A 393 14.43 11.13 -14.80
N GLN A 394 15.57 10.60 -15.25
CA GLN A 394 16.89 11.20 -15.05
C GLN A 394 17.65 11.28 -16.38
N TRP A 395 18.45 12.33 -16.57
CA TRP A 395 19.17 12.56 -17.83
C TRP A 395 20.62 12.07 -17.76
N ALA A 396 21.04 11.40 -18.83
CA ALA A 396 22.44 11.09 -19.13
C ALA A 396 22.76 11.57 -20.56
N GLY A 397 23.05 12.87 -20.71
CA GLY A 397 23.17 13.49 -22.03
C GLY A 397 21.82 13.55 -22.74
N ASP A 398 21.73 12.94 -23.92
CA ASP A 398 20.49 12.83 -24.72
C ASP A 398 19.63 11.61 -24.34
N THR A 399 20.14 10.74 -23.45
CA THR A 399 19.45 9.52 -23.02
C THR A 399 18.65 9.80 -21.76
N LEU A 400 17.37 9.43 -21.80
CA LEU A 400 16.48 9.43 -20.65
C LEU A 400 16.57 8.08 -19.93
N LYS A 401 16.87 8.12 -18.65
CA LYS A 401 16.89 6.96 -17.76
C LYS A 401 15.62 6.92 -16.91
N ILE A 402 14.92 5.79 -16.90
CA ILE A 402 13.71 5.56 -16.11
C ILE A 402 14.10 4.66 -14.94
N VAL A 403 14.13 5.19 -13.73
CA VAL A 403 14.63 4.47 -12.54
C VAL A 403 13.47 3.93 -11.71
N ASN A 404 13.51 2.63 -11.38
CA ASN A 404 12.56 2.00 -10.48
C ASN A 404 12.96 2.24 -9.00
N HIS A 405 12.08 2.91 -8.24
CA HIS A 405 12.26 3.15 -6.80
C HIS A 405 11.49 2.15 -5.92
N THR A 406 10.86 1.14 -6.52
CA THR A 406 10.07 0.12 -5.81
C THR A 406 10.90 -1.12 -5.50
N GLY A 407 10.41 -1.95 -4.57
CA GLY A 407 11.05 -3.20 -4.19
C GLY A 407 10.75 -4.37 -5.14
N HIS A 408 9.82 -4.22 -6.08
CA HIS A 408 9.35 -5.25 -7.03
C HIS A 408 9.48 -4.71 -8.46
N LYS A 409 8.97 -5.42 -9.49
CA LYS A 409 8.98 -4.83 -10.84
C LYS A 409 8.07 -3.59 -10.87
N LEU A 410 8.44 -2.63 -11.70
CA LEU A 410 7.67 -1.43 -11.95
C LEU A 410 6.93 -1.61 -13.28
N ILE A 411 5.62 -1.76 -13.30
CA ILE A 411 4.66 -1.91 -12.18
C ILE A 411 4.49 -3.39 -11.75
N SER A 412 3.89 -3.66 -10.59
CA SER A 412 3.59 -5.03 -10.13
C SER A 412 2.10 -5.20 -9.81
N GLY A 413 1.70 -6.44 -9.46
CA GLY A 413 0.34 -6.82 -9.10
C GLY A 413 -0.33 -7.66 -10.19
N TYR A 414 -1.67 -7.65 -10.18
CA TYR A 414 -2.49 -8.22 -11.25
C TYR A 414 -2.08 -7.66 -12.61
N PRO A 415 -1.56 -8.49 -13.54
CA PRO A 415 -0.91 -8.00 -14.76
C PRO A 415 -1.90 -7.48 -15.80
N GLU A 416 -3.11 -8.07 -15.89
CA GLU A 416 -4.01 -7.80 -17.01
C GLU A 416 -4.53 -6.36 -16.98
N GLY A 417 -4.35 -5.69 -18.11
CA GLY A 417 -4.79 -4.32 -18.33
C GLY A 417 -4.02 -3.23 -17.60
N ARG A 418 -2.99 -3.54 -16.81
CA ARG A 418 -2.12 -2.53 -16.18
C ARG A 418 -0.92 -2.24 -17.06
N ARG A 419 -0.66 -0.95 -17.32
CA ARG A 419 0.50 -0.53 -18.11
C ARG A 419 1.04 0.82 -17.67
N MET A 420 2.35 1.00 -17.85
CA MET A 420 2.98 2.32 -17.82
C MET A 420 3.68 2.58 -19.15
N TRP A 421 3.78 3.83 -19.60
CA TRP A 421 4.48 4.15 -20.84
C TRP A 421 4.98 5.58 -20.89
N LEU A 422 5.90 5.86 -21.81
CA LEU A 422 6.31 7.23 -22.11
C LEU A 422 5.36 7.87 -23.13
N ASN A 423 4.80 9.02 -22.79
CA ASN A 423 4.26 9.98 -23.74
C ASN A 423 5.33 11.04 -24.04
N ILE A 424 5.75 11.16 -25.30
CA ILE A 424 6.84 12.05 -25.71
C ILE A 424 6.32 13.00 -26.79
N LYS A 425 6.31 14.30 -26.50
CA LYS A 425 5.88 15.34 -27.44
C LYS A 425 7.07 16.14 -27.92
N PHE A 426 7.37 16.04 -29.21
CA PHE A 426 8.52 16.66 -29.85
C PHE A 426 8.16 18.02 -30.45
N HIS A 427 9.01 19.02 -30.22
CA HIS A 427 8.79 20.39 -30.66
C HIS A 427 9.96 20.91 -31.50
N ASN A 428 9.67 21.77 -32.47
CA ASN A 428 10.69 22.47 -33.26
C ASN A 428 11.16 23.77 -32.57
N ASP A 429 12.09 24.50 -33.19
CA ASP A 429 12.65 25.77 -32.68
C ASP A 429 11.60 26.87 -32.45
N ALA A 430 10.43 26.77 -33.08
CA ALA A 430 9.32 27.70 -32.89
C ALA A 430 8.37 27.26 -31.76
N GLY A 431 8.68 26.17 -31.04
CA GLY A 431 7.83 25.59 -30.00
C GLY A 431 6.59 24.89 -30.53
N THR A 432 6.53 24.56 -31.83
CA THR A 432 5.38 23.87 -32.43
C THR A 432 5.55 22.35 -32.29
N LEU A 433 4.51 21.64 -31.85
CA LEU A 433 4.47 20.18 -31.84
C LEU A 433 4.65 19.64 -33.26
N VAL A 434 5.66 18.80 -33.47
CA VAL A 434 5.98 18.18 -34.78
C VAL A 434 5.75 16.67 -34.80
N ASP A 435 5.79 16.02 -33.63
CA ASP A 435 5.54 14.58 -33.49
C ASP A 435 5.17 14.23 -32.04
N GLU A 436 4.43 13.14 -31.85
CA GLU A 436 4.06 12.60 -30.54
C GLU A 436 4.17 11.08 -30.54
N VAL A 437 4.84 10.50 -29.55
CA VAL A 437 4.98 9.05 -29.35
C VAL A 437 4.25 8.66 -28.06
N GLY A 438 3.52 7.55 -28.08
CA GLY A 438 2.73 7.09 -26.94
C GLY A 438 1.55 8.01 -26.60
N GLU A 439 0.91 8.61 -27.61
CA GLU A 439 -0.29 9.45 -27.44
C GLU A 439 -1.42 8.68 -26.73
N TYR A 440 -2.00 9.29 -25.69
CA TYR A 440 -3.27 8.85 -25.10
C TYR A 440 -4.40 9.71 -25.63
N GLY A 441 -5.29 9.12 -26.41
CA GLY A 441 -6.25 9.87 -27.20
C GLY A 441 -7.43 9.05 -27.70
N PRO A 442 -8.36 9.68 -28.41
CA PRO A 442 -9.51 9.00 -28.98
C PRO A 442 -9.07 7.99 -30.07
N ILE A 443 -9.63 6.78 -30.02
CA ILE A 443 -9.41 5.73 -31.02
C ILE A 443 -10.69 5.43 -31.80
N PRO A 444 -10.61 5.00 -33.07
CA PRO A 444 -11.77 4.84 -33.96
C PRO A 444 -12.53 3.52 -33.72
N VAL A 445 -13.08 3.33 -32.52
CA VAL A 445 -13.78 2.09 -32.14
C VAL A 445 -15.14 1.98 -32.83
N SER A 446 -15.39 0.79 -33.39
CA SER A 446 -16.62 0.36 -34.05
C SER A 446 -17.34 -0.79 -33.34
N ASP A 447 -16.81 -1.23 -32.20
CA ASP A 447 -17.42 -2.25 -31.34
C ASP A 447 -18.89 -1.93 -31.00
N PRO A 448 -19.83 -2.84 -31.29
CA PRO A 448 -21.26 -2.66 -31.01
C PRO A 448 -21.59 -2.34 -29.54
N LEU A 449 -20.80 -2.81 -28.56
CA LEU A 449 -21.02 -2.55 -27.13
C LEU A 449 -20.87 -1.06 -26.78
N VAL A 450 -20.10 -0.32 -27.58
CA VAL A 450 -19.80 1.09 -27.34
C VAL A 450 -20.19 1.97 -28.54
N ALA A 451 -21.15 1.52 -29.35
CA ALA A 451 -21.62 2.24 -30.53
C ALA A 451 -22.00 3.70 -30.20
N GLY A 452 -21.36 4.64 -30.92
CA GLY A 452 -21.57 6.08 -30.74
C GLY A 452 -20.88 6.69 -29.51
N LYS A 453 -19.99 5.96 -28.84
CA LYS A 453 -19.11 6.46 -27.77
C LYS A 453 -17.72 6.76 -28.33
N THR A 454 -17.03 7.72 -27.73
CA THR A 454 -15.61 7.99 -27.98
C THR A 454 -14.80 7.24 -26.93
N ILE A 455 -13.90 6.35 -27.38
CA ILE A 455 -13.04 5.56 -26.51
C ILE A 455 -11.64 6.18 -26.50
N HIS A 456 -11.06 6.35 -25.32
CA HIS A 456 -9.69 6.85 -25.15
C HIS A 456 -8.74 5.72 -24.74
N SER A 457 -7.64 5.54 -25.46
CA SER A 457 -6.58 4.55 -25.20
C SER A 457 -5.25 5.06 -25.79
N ILE A 458 -4.20 4.24 -25.72
CA ILE A 458 -2.97 4.50 -26.50
C ILE A 458 -3.33 4.43 -27.99
N VAL A 459 -3.08 5.51 -28.73
CA VAL A 459 -3.59 5.69 -30.11
C VAL A 459 -2.96 4.69 -31.08
N ASP A 460 -1.64 4.56 -31.03
CA ASP A 460 -0.86 3.63 -31.85
C ASP A 460 0.08 2.83 -30.94
N PRO A 461 -0.38 1.71 -30.34
CA PRO A 461 0.46 0.90 -29.45
C PRO A 461 1.59 0.18 -30.20
N GLU A 462 1.44 -0.05 -31.52
CA GLU A 462 2.35 -0.81 -32.36
C GLU A 462 3.53 0.03 -32.89
N ASP A 463 3.55 1.35 -32.64
CA ASP A 463 4.71 2.17 -32.97
C ASP A 463 5.95 1.60 -32.27
N SER A 464 6.93 1.14 -33.06
CA SER A 464 8.21 0.58 -32.58
C SER A 464 9.02 1.51 -31.66
N ARG A 465 8.72 2.80 -31.67
CA ARG A 465 9.31 3.83 -30.81
C ARG A 465 8.70 3.85 -29.41
N ASN A 466 7.50 3.29 -29.24
CA ASN A 466 6.84 3.22 -27.95
C ASN A 466 7.69 2.51 -26.92
N ARG A 467 7.49 2.96 -25.68
CA ARG A 467 8.07 2.34 -24.49
C ARG A 467 6.93 2.09 -23.52
N ILE A 468 6.22 0.99 -23.77
CA ILE A 468 5.13 0.48 -22.92
C ILE A 468 5.70 -0.65 -22.08
N TYR A 469 5.51 -0.56 -20.76
CA TYR A 469 5.94 -1.55 -19.78
C TYR A 469 4.71 -2.22 -19.18
N GLU A 470 4.60 -3.53 -19.42
CA GLU A 470 3.45 -4.36 -19.11
C GLU A 470 3.86 -5.84 -19.12
N ALA A 471 2.93 -6.71 -18.72
CA ALA A 471 3.12 -8.14 -18.86
C ALA A 471 1.89 -8.76 -19.53
N HIS A 472 2.13 -9.58 -20.56
CA HIS A 472 1.09 -10.27 -21.30
C HIS A 472 1.20 -11.76 -21.06
N TYR A 473 0.08 -12.34 -20.70
CA TYR A 473 -0.06 -13.74 -20.36
C TYR A 473 -0.94 -14.37 -21.42
N GLY A 474 -0.85 -15.69 -21.54
CA GLY A 474 -1.58 -16.36 -22.58
C GLY A 474 -1.66 -17.85 -22.43
N MET A 475 -2.11 -18.45 -23.51
CA MET A 475 -2.32 -19.88 -23.66
C MET A 475 -1.36 -20.45 -24.70
N THR A 476 -0.73 -21.56 -24.36
CA THR A 476 0.06 -22.33 -25.33
C THR A 476 -0.84 -23.25 -26.15
N ARG A 477 -0.47 -23.51 -27.39
CA ARG A 477 -1.12 -24.50 -28.26
C ARG A 477 -1.29 -25.89 -27.64
N GLU A 478 -0.32 -26.39 -26.88
CA GLU A 478 -0.40 -27.69 -26.20
C GLU A 478 -1.49 -27.70 -25.14
N TRP A 479 -1.63 -26.60 -24.40
CA TRP A 479 -2.68 -26.46 -23.40
C TRP A 479 -4.05 -26.34 -24.05
N ALA A 480 -4.17 -25.58 -25.15
CA ALA A 480 -5.40 -25.49 -25.93
C ALA A 480 -5.88 -26.89 -26.39
N ALA A 481 -4.97 -27.70 -26.95
CA ALA A 481 -5.28 -29.07 -27.35
C ALA A 481 -5.70 -29.98 -26.17
N GLN A 482 -5.09 -29.80 -24.99
CA GLN A 482 -5.49 -30.51 -23.77
C GLN A 482 -6.90 -30.10 -23.31
N LEU A 483 -7.24 -28.81 -23.34
CA LEU A 483 -8.56 -28.30 -23.00
C LEU A 483 -9.66 -28.86 -23.92
N LEU A 484 -9.42 -28.93 -25.23
CA LEU A 484 -10.34 -29.61 -26.16
C LEU A 484 -10.54 -31.08 -25.79
N GLY A 485 -9.47 -31.77 -25.39
CA GLY A 485 -9.53 -33.14 -24.86
C GLY A 485 -10.35 -33.28 -23.57
N HIS A 486 -10.48 -32.19 -22.81
CA HIS A 486 -11.32 -32.08 -21.61
C HIS A 486 -12.76 -31.61 -21.90
N GLY A 487 -13.11 -31.37 -23.18
CA GLY A 487 -14.47 -31.03 -23.61
C GLY A 487 -14.77 -29.54 -23.65
N TYR A 488 -13.76 -28.68 -23.63
CA TYR A 488 -13.94 -27.24 -23.86
C TYR A 488 -14.41 -26.98 -25.30
N ASP A 489 -15.20 -25.92 -25.48
CA ASP A 489 -15.74 -25.53 -26.79
C ASP A 489 -14.62 -25.02 -27.69
N PRO A 490 -14.37 -25.61 -28.89
CA PRO A 490 -13.41 -25.06 -29.84
C PRO A 490 -13.74 -23.63 -30.30
N GLY A 491 -15.01 -23.20 -30.19
CA GLY A 491 -15.42 -21.83 -30.49
C GLY A 491 -15.17 -20.82 -29.38
N MET A 492 -14.57 -21.21 -28.24
CA MET A 492 -14.21 -20.28 -27.17
C MET A 492 -13.23 -19.23 -27.69
N VAL A 493 -13.66 -17.97 -27.68
CA VAL A 493 -12.88 -16.83 -28.17
C VAL A 493 -11.77 -16.51 -27.19
N LEU A 494 -10.53 -16.36 -27.68
CA LEU A 494 -9.36 -16.08 -26.83
C LEU A 494 -9.06 -14.57 -26.72
N GLY A 495 -9.40 -13.79 -27.74
CA GLY A 495 -9.17 -12.35 -27.81
C GLY A 495 -10.20 -11.66 -28.69
N TYR A 496 -10.29 -10.33 -28.58
CA TYR A 496 -11.22 -9.52 -29.36
C TYR A 496 -10.49 -8.31 -29.93
N ASP A 497 -10.76 -8.00 -31.20
CA ASP A 497 -10.12 -6.89 -31.87
C ASP A 497 -10.49 -5.58 -31.15
N ARG A 498 -9.47 -4.83 -30.74
CA ARG A 498 -9.65 -3.61 -29.95
C ARG A 498 -10.48 -2.54 -30.64
N ILE A 499 -10.65 -2.61 -31.97
CA ILE A 499 -11.40 -1.64 -32.76
C ILE A 499 -12.83 -2.11 -33.03
N THR A 500 -13.02 -3.36 -33.45
CA THR A 500 -14.30 -3.89 -33.94
C THR A 500 -15.04 -4.73 -32.91
N GLY A 501 -14.34 -5.24 -31.89
CA GLY A 501 -14.90 -6.19 -30.92
C GLY A 501 -15.21 -7.56 -31.51
N GLU A 502 -14.76 -7.85 -32.73
CA GLU A 502 -14.91 -9.17 -33.34
C GLU A 502 -13.86 -10.14 -32.75
N PRO A 503 -14.13 -11.45 -32.69
CA PRO A 503 -13.15 -12.44 -32.23
C PRO A 503 -11.84 -12.41 -33.04
N ASP A 504 -10.72 -12.31 -32.34
CA ASP A 504 -9.37 -12.34 -32.95
C ASP A 504 -8.90 -13.78 -33.19
N ASP A 505 -9.05 -14.63 -32.18
CA ASP A 505 -8.66 -16.04 -32.22
C ASP A 505 -9.60 -16.90 -31.36
N THR A 506 -9.53 -18.22 -31.53
CA THR A 506 -10.33 -19.23 -30.82
C THR A 506 -9.48 -20.37 -30.30
N LEU A 507 -9.99 -21.04 -29.26
CA LEU A 507 -9.35 -22.23 -28.68
C LEU A 507 -9.10 -23.33 -29.72
N GLY A 508 -10.05 -23.53 -30.63
CA GLY A 508 -9.94 -24.51 -31.71
C GLY A 508 -8.82 -24.18 -32.69
N HIS A 509 -8.70 -22.91 -33.09
CA HIS A 509 -7.66 -22.47 -34.02
C HIS A 509 -6.27 -22.57 -33.39
N LEU A 510 -6.07 -22.04 -32.18
CA LEU A 510 -4.80 -22.18 -31.44
C LEU A 510 -4.39 -23.65 -31.26
N ALA A 511 -5.33 -24.58 -31.05
CA ALA A 511 -5.02 -26.00 -30.91
C ALA A 511 -4.56 -26.68 -32.22
N GLU A 512 -4.84 -26.08 -33.37
CA GLU A 512 -4.43 -26.52 -34.71
C GLU A 512 -3.09 -25.92 -35.16
N GLU A 513 -2.63 -24.85 -34.50
CA GLU A 513 -1.33 -24.21 -34.74
C GLU A 513 -0.13 -25.14 -34.48
N GLU A 514 1.05 -24.69 -34.93
CA GLU A 514 2.30 -25.43 -34.78
C GLU A 514 2.71 -25.56 -33.30
N PRO A 515 3.44 -26.64 -32.91
CA PRO A 515 3.94 -26.80 -31.55
C PRO A 515 4.82 -25.63 -31.08
N GLY A 516 4.56 -25.14 -29.86
CA GLY A 516 5.24 -23.98 -29.28
C GLY A 516 4.60 -22.62 -29.58
N GLU A 517 3.58 -22.55 -30.43
CA GLU A 517 2.80 -21.32 -30.63
C GLU A 517 1.98 -20.95 -29.38
N THR A 518 1.76 -19.66 -29.19
CA THR A 518 1.06 -19.09 -28.03
C THR A 518 0.15 -17.96 -28.43
N GLU A 519 -1.00 -17.83 -27.78
CA GLU A 519 -1.94 -16.73 -27.98
C GLU A 519 -2.12 -15.94 -26.68
N GLU A 520 -2.11 -14.61 -26.77
CA GLU A 520 -2.43 -13.73 -25.65
C GLU A 520 -3.92 -13.84 -25.33
N THR A 521 -4.26 -13.98 -24.05
CA THR A 521 -5.66 -14.01 -23.64
C THR A 521 -5.83 -13.53 -22.21
N PHE A 522 -7.00 -12.97 -21.91
CA PHE A 522 -7.42 -12.55 -20.57
C PHE A 522 -8.27 -13.62 -19.86
N HIS A 523 -8.29 -14.86 -20.39
CA HIS A 523 -8.83 -16.03 -19.68
C HIS A 523 -7.92 -16.42 -18.51
N PHE A 524 -7.96 -15.60 -17.46
CA PHE A 524 -7.10 -15.62 -16.28
C PHE A 524 -6.82 -17.03 -15.72
N VAL A 525 -7.84 -17.86 -15.53
CA VAL A 525 -7.70 -19.21 -14.95
C VAL A 525 -7.16 -20.25 -15.93
N LEU A 526 -7.06 -19.92 -17.22
CA LEU A 526 -6.55 -20.80 -18.27
C LEU A 526 -5.16 -20.38 -18.77
N ASN A 527 -4.68 -19.19 -18.42
CA ASN A 527 -3.36 -18.70 -18.79
C ASN A 527 -2.24 -19.56 -18.20
N ASN A 528 -1.40 -20.14 -19.07
CA ASN A 528 -0.31 -21.03 -18.70
C ASN A 528 1.07 -20.57 -19.20
N VAL A 529 1.18 -19.40 -19.82
CA VAL A 529 2.47 -18.85 -20.27
C VAL A 529 2.53 -17.34 -20.06
N VAL A 530 3.72 -16.82 -19.72
CA VAL A 530 4.04 -15.40 -19.76
C VAL A 530 4.71 -15.11 -21.10
N ILE A 531 3.98 -14.50 -22.03
CA ILE A 531 4.42 -14.22 -23.40
C ILE A 531 5.37 -13.02 -23.42
N LYS A 532 5.07 -12.01 -22.59
CA LYS A 532 5.83 -10.77 -22.47
C LYS A 532 5.86 -10.34 -21.01
N ASP A 533 7.02 -9.91 -20.53
CA ASP A 533 7.15 -9.17 -19.28
C ASP A 533 8.36 -8.27 -19.37
N ASN A 534 8.10 -7.03 -19.77
CA ASN A 534 9.11 -6.00 -19.89
C ASN A 534 8.97 -4.97 -18.76
N ARG A 535 8.41 -5.32 -17.59
CA ARG A 535 8.34 -4.41 -16.43
C ARG A 535 9.72 -4.25 -15.78
N ILE A 536 10.09 -3.04 -15.39
CA ILE A 536 11.47 -2.71 -14.95
C ILE A 536 11.78 -3.38 -13.60
N PRO A 537 12.82 -4.22 -13.47
CA PRO A 537 13.18 -4.89 -12.22
C PRO A 537 13.56 -3.93 -11.07
N PRO A 538 13.51 -4.36 -9.80
CA PRO A 538 14.01 -3.58 -8.67
C PRO A 538 15.53 -3.65 -8.54
N TYR A 539 16.10 -2.80 -7.69
CA TYR A 539 17.55 -2.76 -7.45
C TYR A 539 18.14 -4.12 -7.05
N ASN A 540 19.21 -4.50 -7.76
CA ASN A 540 19.91 -5.79 -7.64
C ASN A 540 18.98 -7.01 -7.71
N PHE A 541 18.08 -7.02 -8.70
CA PHE A 541 17.24 -8.16 -9.04
C PHE A 541 18.10 -9.31 -9.58
N ARG A 542 18.23 -10.39 -8.79
CA ARG A 542 19.13 -11.51 -9.06
C ARG A 542 18.48 -12.52 -9.99
N TYR A 543 19.19 -12.90 -11.05
CA TYR A 543 18.71 -13.85 -12.06
C TYR A 543 18.27 -15.18 -11.45
N GLU A 544 19.12 -15.82 -10.63
CA GLU A 544 18.82 -17.16 -10.09
C GLU A 544 17.63 -17.17 -9.13
N ASP A 545 17.43 -16.10 -8.35
CA ASP A 545 16.27 -15.99 -7.46
C ASP A 545 14.99 -15.81 -8.27
N ALA A 546 15.02 -14.93 -9.28
CA ALA A 546 13.89 -14.71 -10.18
C ALA A 546 13.54 -15.96 -11.00
N ARG A 547 14.54 -16.72 -11.46
CA ARG A 547 14.37 -17.99 -12.18
C ARG A 547 13.65 -19.02 -11.33
N ARG A 548 14.15 -19.24 -10.10
CA ARG A 548 13.53 -20.19 -9.15
C ARG A 548 12.09 -19.80 -8.81
N ARG A 549 11.83 -18.49 -8.76
CA ARG A 549 10.54 -17.90 -8.41
C ARG A 549 9.61 -17.63 -9.59
N ASN A 550 9.96 -18.10 -10.79
CA ASN A 550 9.12 -17.97 -11.99
C ASN A 550 8.74 -16.50 -12.25
N ALA A 551 9.72 -15.60 -12.12
CA ALA A 551 9.57 -14.15 -12.13
C ALA A 551 10.59 -13.44 -13.05
N LEU A 552 11.22 -14.16 -13.99
CA LEU A 552 12.16 -13.54 -14.94
C LEU A 552 11.42 -12.55 -15.86
N PRO A 553 12.09 -11.50 -16.34
CA PRO A 553 11.62 -10.77 -17.52
C PRO A 553 11.47 -11.71 -18.73
N VAL A 554 10.60 -11.36 -19.66
CA VAL A 554 10.43 -12.10 -20.93
C VAL A 554 10.63 -11.12 -22.10
N PRO A 555 11.72 -11.28 -22.88
CA PRO A 555 12.77 -12.30 -22.76
C PRO A 555 13.68 -12.07 -21.55
N ALA A 556 14.33 -13.13 -21.07
CA ALA A 556 15.25 -13.07 -19.92
C ALA A 556 16.51 -12.21 -20.16
N SER A 557 16.70 -11.66 -21.37
CA SER A 557 17.77 -10.71 -21.69
C SER A 557 17.34 -9.25 -21.64
N GLN A 558 16.07 -8.96 -21.34
CA GLN A 558 15.47 -7.61 -21.48
C GLN A 558 16.24 -6.53 -20.72
N TYR A 559 16.72 -6.84 -19.50
CA TYR A 559 17.38 -5.89 -18.61
C TYR A 559 18.84 -6.29 -18.34
N GLY A 560 19.53 -6.72 -19.41
CA GLY A 560 20.88 -7.28 -19.37
C GLY A 560 20.91 -8.81 -19.40
N GLY A 561 22.11 -9.39 -19.46
CA GLY A 561 22.35 -10.85 -19.51
C GLY A 561 23.29 -11.37 -18.43
N GLY A 562 23.49 -10.58 -17.36
CA GLY A 562 24.35 -10.91 -16.23
C GLY A 562 23.61 -11.60 -15.09
N PRO A 563 24.29 -11.89 -13.96
CA PRO A 563 23.66 -12.49 -12.77
C PRO A 563 22.68 -11.54 -12.06
N VAL A 564 22.67 -10.26 -12.43
CA VAL A 564 21.84 -9.20 -11.87
C VAL A 564 21.32 -8.35 -13.02
N TYR A 565 20.03 -8.01 -12.96
CA TYR A 565 19.37 -7.16 -13.96
C TYR A 565 19.50 -5.68 -13.62
N ASP A 566 19.46 -4.84 -14.66
CA ASP A 566 19.34 -3.40 -14.52
C ASP A 566 17.98 -3.04 -13.91
N TYR A 567 17.99 -2.09 -12.98
CA TYR A 567 16.79 -1.59 -12.27
C TYR A 567 16.19 -0.34 -12.94
N PHE A 568 16.55 -0.15 -14.19
CA PHE A 568 16.19 1.01 -14.99
C PHE A 568 16.08 0.61 -16.45
N ASP A 569 15.42 1.46 -17.23
CA ASP A 569 15.47 1.42 -18.69
C ASP A 569 16.06 2.73 -19.24
N GLU A 570 16.61 2.69 -20.45
CA GLU A 570 17.23 3.83 -21.12
C GLU A 570 16.66 4.05 -22.52
N VAL A 571 16.33 5.30 -22.83
CA VAL A 571 15.73 5.70 -24.11
C VAL A 571 16.50 6.88 -24.69
N ASP A 572 17.03 6.73 -25.91
CA ASP A 572 17.75 7.80 -26.61
C ASP A 572 16.76 8.81 -27.23
N ILE A 573 16.32 9.77 -26.41
CA ILE A 573 15.38 10.82 -26.81
C ILE A 573 15.98 11.73 -27.87
N GLY A 574 17.29 12.02 -27.79
CA GLY A 574 17.96 12.84 -28.80
C GLY A 574 17.94 12.20 -30.18
N ALA A 575 18.08 10.87 -30.29
CA ALA A 575 17.97 10.16 -31.57
C ALA A 575 16.55 10.25 -32.14
N MET A 576 15.53 10.07 -31.30
CA MET A 576 14.12 10.22 -31.70
C MET A 576 13.83 11.65 -32.18
N ALA A 577 14.29 12.66 -31.41
CA ALA A 577 14.12 14.07 -31.77
C ALA A 577 14.77 14.42 -33.10
N ARG A 578 16.02 13.98 -33.33
CA ARG A 578 16.73 14.20 -34.60
C ARG A 578 16.02 13.56 -35.80
N ALA A 579 15.38 12.41 -35.61
CA ALA A 579 14.67 11.73 -36.68
C ALA A 579 13.45 12.53 -37.20
N VAL A 580 12.87 13.37 -36.35
CA VAL A 580 11.67 14.17 -36.67
C VAL A 580 11.95 15.68 -36.78
N GLY A 581 13.23 16.08 -36.72
CA GLY A 581 13.64 17.47 -36.82
C GLY A 581 13.23 18.34 -35.63
N ALA A 582 13.06 17.73 -34.46
CA ALA A 582 12.75 18.41 -33.22
C ALA A 582 14.02 18.90 -32.50
N THR A 583 13.88 19.98 -31.75
CA THR A 583 14.95 20.59 -30.95
C THR A 583 14.63 20.62 -29.45
N SER A 584 13.41 20.27 -29.07
CA SER A 584 13.03 19.98 -27.69
C SER A 584 11.93 18.93 -27.59
N ALA A 585 11.72 18.38 -26.39
CA ALA A 585 10.64 17.45 -26.11
C ALA A 585 10.13 17.57 -24.66
N THR A 586 8.83 17.36 -24.45
CA THR A 586 8.24 17.13 -23.12
C THR A 586 7.92 15.64 -22.98
N ILE A 587 8.29 15.02 -21.87
CA ILE A 587 8.17 13.59 -21.63
C ILE A 587 7.40 13.37 -20.33
N ASP A 588 6.35 12.56 -20.39
CA ASP A 588 5.60 12.09 -19.23
C ASP A 588 5.66 10.56 -19.16
N LEU A 589 6.03 10.01 -18.00
CA LEU A 589 5.82 8.61 -17.68
C LEU A 589 4.39 8.46 -17.15
N LEU A 590 3.52 7.84 -17.94
CA LEU A 590 2.11 7.65 -17.67
C LEU A 590 1.85 6.27 -17.07
N TYR A 591 0.88 6.17 -16.18
CA TYR A 591 0.36 4.91 -15.65
C TYR A 591 -1.15 4.81 -15.86
N GLN A 592 -1.62 3.69 -16.39
CA GLN A 592 -3.03 3.36 -16.52
C GLN A 592 -3.37 2.13 -15.67
N PRO A 593 -4.37 2.24 -14.75
CA PRO A 593 -4.72 1.13 -13.88
C PRO A 593 -5.50 0.02 -14.59
N THR A 594 -6.17 0.31 -15.71
CA THR A 594 -6.93 -0.65 -16.50
C THR A 594 -7.09 -0.18 -17.95
N SER A 595 -6.69 -1.02 -18.89
CA SER A 595 -6.76 -0.80 -20.34
C SER A 595 -8.18 -0.97 -20.91
N TRP A 596 -8.42 -0.41 -22.09
CA TRP A 596 -9.67 -0.63 -22.85
C TRP A 596 -9.85 -2.10 -23.22
N GLU A 597 -8.78 -2.74 -23.69
CA GLU A 597 -8.73 -4.11 -24.18
C GLU A 597 -9.23 -5.09 -23.12
N TYR A 598 -8.82 -4.90 -21.87
CA TYR A 598 -9.27 -5.74 -20.76
C TYR A 598 -10.76 -5.52 -20.39
N VAL A 599 -11.23 -4.27 -20.36
CA VAL A 599 -12.64 -3.96 -20.08
C VAL A 599 -13.55 -4.49 -21.18
N GLN A 600 -13.13 -4.35 -22.44
CA GLN A 600 -13.80 -4.89 -23.61
C GLN A 600 -13.89 -6.41 -23.52
N PHE A 601 -12.77 -7.09 -23.23
CA PHE A 601 -12.74 -8.54 -23.05
C PHE A 601 -13.73 -8.99 -21.98
N LEU A 602 -13.69 -8.41 -20.77
CA LEU A 602 -14.58 -8.82 -19.68
C LEU A 602 -16.06 -8.63 -20.02
N ALA A 603 -16.39 -7.63 -20.85
CA ALA A 603 -17.75 -7.38 -21.30
C ALA A 603 -18.24 -8.40 -22.35
N HIS A 604 -17.38 -8.80 -23.29
CA HIS A 604 -17.72 -9.81 -24.31
C HIS A 604 -17.63 -11.24 -23.80
N ALA A 605 -16.57 -11.57 -23.06
CA ALA A 605 -16.28 -12.93 -22.60
C ALA A 605 -17.26 -13.46 -21.55
N ASN A 606 -17.91 -12.58 -20.78
CA ASN A 606 -18.95 -12.99 -19.84
C ASN A 606 -20.17 -13.54 -20.61
N ARG A 607 -20.34 -14.86 -20.60
CA ARG A 607 -21.41 -15.59 -21.31
C ARG A 607 -22.78 -15.46 -20.63
N ARG A 608 -22.82 -14.87 -19.43
CA ARG A 608 -24.04 -14.57 -18.69
C ARG A 608 -24.85 -15.79 -18.26
N GLU A 609 -24.22 -16.96 -18.22
CA GLU A 609 -24.84 -18.24 -17.85
C GLU A 609 -25.07 -18.36 -16.34
N ASN A 610 -24.18 -17.77 -15.54
CA ASN A 610 -24.37 -17.62 -14.11
C ASN A 610 -25.25 -16.40 -13.83
N ALA A 611 -26.48 -16.62 -13.35
CA ALA A 611 -27.44 -15.55 -13.09
C ALA A 611 -26.97 -14.54 -12.02
N PHE A 612 -26.14 -14.96 -11.07
CA PHE A 612 -25.55 -14.05 -10.08
C PHE A 612 -24.53 -13.14 -10.75
N LEU A 613 -23.68 -13.64 -11.65
CA LEU A 613 -22.59 -12.87 -12.27
C LEU A 613 -22.90 -12.29 -13.67
N ALA A 614 -24.12 -12.49 -14.16
CA ALA A 614 -24.52 -12.30 -15.56
C ALA A 614 -24.34 -10.88 -16.13
N ASP A 615 -24.30 -9.86 -15.28
CA ASP A 615 -24.24 -8.46 -15.71
C ASP A 615 -22.92 -7.78 -15.33
N GLU A 616 -21.98 -8.47 -14.65
CA GLU A 616 -20.79 -7.84 -14.08
C GLU A 616 -19.84 -7.26 -15.14
N GLY A 617 -19.67 -7.94 -16.27
CA GLY A 617 -18.87 -7.42 -17.39
C GLY A 617 -19.45 -6.11 -17.97
N LEU A 618 -20.77 -6.07 -18.15
CA LEU A 618 -21.47 -4.88 -18.66
C LEU A 618 -21.57 -3.76 -17.62
N ASN A 619 -21.70 -4.09 -16.34
CA ASN A 619 -21.70 -3.11 -15.25
C ASN A 619 -20.33 -2.44 -15.11
N LEU A 620 -19.24 -3.22 -15.22
CA LEU A 620 -17.89 -2.67 -15.26
C LEU A 620 -17.70 -1.76 -16.48
N LEU A 621 -18.12 -2.19 -17.68
CA LEU A 621 -18.04 -1.36 -18.89
C LEU A 621 -18.81 -0.04 -18.73
N ASP A 622 -20.05 -0.08 -18.24
CA ASP A 622 -20.84 1.12 -17.97
C ASP A 622 -20.14 2.07 -16.99
N ALA A 623 -19.56 1.52 -15.92
CA ALA A 623 -18.82 2.32 -14.96
C ALA A 623 -17.52 2.88 -15.56
N TRP A 624 -16.78 2.10 -16.34
CA TRP A 624 -15.55 2.58 -17.00
C TRP A 624 -15.82 3.75 -17.95
N LEU A 625 -16.93 3.71 -18.69
CA LEU A 625 -17.34 4.78 -19.61
C LEU A 625 -17.80 6.07 -18.92
N HIS A 626 -18.35 5.99 -17.70
CA HIS A 626 -19.11 7.09 -17.10
C HIS A 626 -18.65 7.52 -15.70
N ALA A 627 -17.92 6.70 -14.96
CA ALA A 627 -17.45 7.00 -13.62
C ALA A 627 -16.38 8.11 -13.64
N GLY A 628 -16.46 8.99 -12.64
CA GLY A 628 -15.49 10.06 -12.45
C GLY A 628 -15.59 11.20 -13.47
N ASP A 629 -14.50 11.96 -13.54
CA ASP A 629 -14.33 13.17 -14.34
C ASP A 629 -13.29 12.96 -15.46
N GLY A 630 -12.81 14.04 -16.10
CA GLY A 630 -11.81 13.93 -17.16
C GLY A 630 -10.47 13.28 -16.73
N THR A 631 -10.20 13.17 -15.43
CA THR A 631 -8.95 12.59 -14.88
C THR A 631 -9.09 11.12 -14.49
N THR A 632 -10.31 10.58 -14.51
CA THR A 632 -10.60 9.23 -14.03
C THR A 632 -11.52 8.44 -14.96
N ARG A 633 -12.34 9.10 -15.77
CA ARG A 633 -13.17 8.44 -16.78
C ARG A 633 -12.30 7.63 -17.73
N MET A 634 -12.76 6.42 -18.07
CA MET A 634 -12.02 5.47 -18.91
C MET A 634 -10.61 5.11 -18.38
N ALA A 635 -10.44 5.17 -17.05
CA ALA A 635 -9.15 4.97 -16.41
C ALA A 635 -8.05 5.84 -17.04
N ALA A 636 -8.35 7.12 -17.29
CA ALA A 636 -7.40 8.09 -17.83
C ALA A 636 -6.07 8.04 -17.03
N PRO A 637 -4.91 8.02 -17.71
CA PRO A 637 -3.64 7.76 -17.05
C PRO A 637 -3.21 8.87 -16.10
N HIS A 638 -2.49 8.48 -15.05
CA HIS A 638 -1.83 9.38 -14.12
C HIS A 638 -0.36 9.62 -14.53
N VAL A 639 0.10 10.86 -14.44
CA VAL A 639 1.51 11.20 -14.68
C VAL A 639 2.32 10.82 -13.44
N MET A 640 3.21 9.84 -13.58
CA MET A 640 4.12 9.41 -12.52
C MET A 640 5.31 10.34 -12.38
N ALA A 641 5.90 10.74 -13.50
CA ALA A 641 7.08 11.61 -13.53
C ALA A 641 7.16 12.32 -14.88
N SER A 642 7.73 13.53 -14.89
CA SER A 642 7.90 14.34 -16.10
C SER A 642 9.35 14.78 -16.26
N ALA A 643 9.78 14.94 -17.51
CA ALA A 643 11.09 15.47 -17.87
C ALA A 643 11.00 16.29 -19.17
N THR A 644 12.01 17.13 -19.40
CA THR A 644 12.15 17.88 -20.66
C THR A 644 13.53 17.66 -21.26
N TRP A 645 13.58 17.57 -22.58
CA TRP A 645 14.82 17.53 -23.38
C TRP A 645 14.94 18.82 -24.18
N GLY A 646 16.10 19.47 -24.16
CA GLY A 646 16.32 20.77 -24.83
C GLY A 646 15.62 21.94 -24.15
N GLU A 647 15.51 23.07 -24.87
CA GLU A 647 14.75 24.24 -24.41
C GLU A 647 13.29 24.12 -24.86
N THR A 648 12.42 23.66 -23.96
CA THR A 648 10.97 23.59 -24.22
C THR A 648 10.30 24.94 -23.91
N PRO A 649 9.17 25.27 -24.57
CA PRO A 649 8.28 26.33 -24.10
C PRO A 649 7.96 26.14 -22.61
N THR A 650 7.81 27.24 -21.86
CA THR A 650 7.52 27.19 -20.43
C THR A 650 6.23 26.40 -20.19
N ALA A 651 6.34 25.19 -19.63
CA ALA A 651 5.17 24.46 -19.16
C ALA A 651 4.39 25.32 -18.17
N CYS A 652 3.07 25.13 -18.09
CA CYS A 652 2.30 25.67 -16.96
C CYS A 652 3.01 25.32 -15.66
N HIS A 653 3.40 26.32 -14.90
CA HIS A 653 4.03 26.09 -13.61
C HIS A 653 3.33 26.95 -12.56
N ALA A 654 2.81 26.29 -11.53
CA ALA A 654 2.37 26.93 -10.31
C ALA A 654 3.51 26.86 -9.29
N ALA A 655 3.91 28.02 -8.75
CA ALA A 655 4.89 28.07 -7.68
C ALA A 655 4.29 27.50 -6.38
N ALA A 656 5.06 26.69 -5.64
CA ALA A 656 4.63 26.16 -4.37
C ALA A 656 4.41 27.29 -3.34
N PRO A 657 3.27 27.32 -2.64
CA PRO A 657 3.07 28.26 -1.54
C PRO A 657 3.95 27.90 -0.34
N VAL A 658 4.02 28.81 0.64
CA VAL A 658 4.71 28.58 1.91
C VAL A 658 3.69 28.66 3.04
N LEU A 659 3.71 27.67 3.93
CA LEU A 659 2.98 27.70 5.19
C LEU A 659 3.79 28.54 6.19
N ASP A 660 3.22 29.66 6.63
CA ASP A 660 3.89 30.61 7.52
C ASP A 660 3.81 30.18 8.99
N SER A 661 2.66 29.64 9.43
CA SER A 661 2.48 29.20 10.82
C SER A 661 1.43 28.10 10.99
N ALA A 662 1.61 27.24 12.00
CA ALA A 662 0.58 26.39 12.57
C ALA A 662 0.53 26.58 14.09
N SER A 663 -0.53 27.21 14.60
CA SER A 663 -0.65 27.59 16.01
C SER A 663 -1.70 26.73 16.71
N ALA A 664 -1.31 26.04 17.79
CA ALA A 664 -2.22 25.17 18.53
C ALA A 664 -3.22 25.97 19.38
N GLY A 665 -4.50 25.64 19.24
CA GLY A 665 -5.61 26.07 20.09
C GLY A 665 -6.26 24.87 20.80
N SER A 666 -7.40 25.10 21.44
CA SER A 666 -8.18 24.01 22.04
C SER A 666 -9.05 23.32 21.03
N LYS A 667 -8.74 22.05 20.76
CA LYS A 667 -9.37 21.26 19.69
C LYS A 667 -9.28 21.95 18.33
N GLN A 668 -8.20 22.69 18.11
CA GLN A 668 -8.04 23.54 16.94
C GLN A 668 -6.56 23.77 16.60
N VAL A 669 -6.26 23.95 15.32
CA VAL A 669 -5.00 24.53 14.84
C VAL A 669 -5.33 25.70 13.91
N ASP A 670 -4.72 26.84 14.15
CA ASP A 670 -4.81 28.03 13.31
C ASP A 670 -3.61 28.11 12.37
N LEU A 671 -3.88 28.11 11.07
CA LEU A 671 -2.91 28.13 9.99
C LEU A 671 -2.86 29.52 9.34
N SER A 672 -1.68 29.93 8.89
CA SER A 672 -1.52 31.14 8.05
C SER A 672 -0.53 30.93 6.92
N TRP A 673 -0.76 31.63 5.81
CA TRP A 673 0.09 31.70 4.62
C TRP A 673 -0.18 33.00 3.86
N GLN A 674 0.68 33.32 2.89
CA GLN A 674 0.50 34.51 2.07
C GLN A 674 -0.67 34.37 1.08
N ALA A 675 -1.73 35.16 1.28
CA ALA A 675 -2.84 35.29 0.33
C ALA A 675 -2.43 35.98 -0.98
N VAL A 676 -3.13 35.67 -2.07
CA VAL A 676 -2.97 36.31 -3.38
C VAL A 676 -4.10 37.33 -3.57
N ALA A 677 -3.82 38.59 -3.20
CA ALA A 677 -4.83 39.65 -3.16
C ALA A 677 -5.40 40.04 -4.55
N GLN A 678 -4.58 39.97 -5.60
CA GLN A 678 -4.97 40.22 -6.98
C GLN A 678 -4.63 39.00 -7.82
N LEU A 679 -5.57 38.56 -8.66
CA LEU A 679 -5.29 37.47 -9.61
C LEU A 679 -4.21 37.96 -10.58
N PRO A 680 -3.06 37.28 -10.68
CA PRO A 680 -2.05 37.63 -11.67
C PRO A 680 -2.65 37.63 -13.09
N PRO A 681 -2.33 38.59 -13.96
CA PRO A 681 -2.95 38.73 -15.28
C PRO A 681 -2.82 37.49 -16.19
N GLU A 682 -1.81 36.67 -15.96
CA GLU A 682 -1.53 35.42 -16.64
C GLU A 682 -2.48 34.27 -16.23
N TYR A 683 -3.22 34.42 -15.12
CA TYR A 683 -4.11 33.39 -14.60
C TYR A 683 -5.59 33.78 -14.76
N ALA A 684 -6.39 32.83 -15.23
CA ALA A 684 -7.84 32.85 -15.23
C ALA A 684 -8.44 32.33 -13.90
N ASP A 685 -7.76 31.43 -13.19
CA ASP A 685 -8.16 30.97 -11.85
C ASP A 685 -6.92 30.70 -10.98
N TYR A 686 -7.07 30.87 -9.66
CA TYR A 686 -6.06 30.55 -8.64
C TYR A 686 -6.76 30.09 -7.38
N ARG A 687 -6.36 28.95 -6.83
CA ARG A 687 -6.89 28.34 -5.59
C ARG A 687 -5.79 27.73 -4.76
N PHE A 688 -6.07 27.54 -3.48
CA PHE A 688 -5.23 26.79 -2.56
C PHE A 688 -5.86 25.45 -2.22
N GLY A 689 -5.08 24.37 -2.23
CA GLY A 689 -5.46 23.10 -1.61
C GLY A 689 -4.79 23.00 -0.24
N LEU A 690 -5.56 22.76 0.83
CA LEU A 690 -5.02 22.53 2.17
C LEU A 690 -5.16 21.05 2.54
N TYR A 691 -4.07 20.45 3.02
CA TYR A 691 -3.97 19.02 3.28
C TYR A 691 -3.38 18.72 4.66
N TYR A 692 -3.78 17.60 5.27
CA TYR A 692 -2.95 16.95 6.28
C TYR A 692 -1.76 16.25 5.61
N ASP A 693 -0.61 16.24 6.27
CA ASP A 693 0.52 15.38 5.91
C ASP A 693 0.49 14.06 6.72
N GLN A 694 0.51 12.94 6.00
CA GLN A 694 0.46 11.57 6.51
C GLN A 694 1.79 10.86 6.20
N ALA A 695 2.90 11.34 6.77
CA ALA A 695 4.26 10.88 6.46
C ALA A 695 4.62 11.03 4.96
N GLY A 696 4.47 12.26 4.47
CA GLY A 696 4.73 12.65 3.09
C GLY A 696 3.54 12.50 2.14
N LYS A 697 2.43 11.89 2.59
CA LYS A 697 1.21 11.74 1.81
C LYS A 697 0.13 12.75 2.18
N ALA A 698 -0.75 13.12 1.25
CA ALA A 698 -1.78 14.13 1.43
C ALA A 698 -3.13 13.52 1.77
N GLN A 699 -3.85 14.18 2.67
CA GLN A 699 -5.28 14.04 2.85
C GLN A 699 -5.93 15.43 2.72
N LEU A 700 -6.84 15.61 1.75
CA LEU A 700 -7.45 16.91 1.51
C LEU A 700 -8.34 17.31 2.71
N ILE A 701 -8.09 18.51 3.24
CA ILE A 701 -8.94 19.13 4.25
C ILE A 701 -10.00 19.98 3.55
N THR A 702 -9.56 20.88 2.67
CA THR A 702 -10.44 21.79 1.94
C THR A 702 -9.70 22.50 0.80
N GLU A 703 -10.45 22.98 -0.20
CA GLU A 703 -9.98 23.93 -1.21
C GLU A 703 -10.42 25.35 -0.83
N LEU A 704 -9.53 26.32 -1.02
CA LEU A 704 -9.71 27.70 -0.57
C LEU A 704 -9.51 28.69 -1.72
N PRO A 705 -10.28 29.80 -1.76
CA PRO A 705 -10.03 30.90 -2.71
C PRO A 705 -8.65 31.54 -2.50
N ARG A 706 -8.10 32.13 -3.57
CA ARG A 706 -6.79 32.80 -3.53
C ARG A 706 -6.67 33.92 -2.49
N GLU A 707 -7.78 34.56 -2.10
CA GLU A 707 -7.80 35.64 -1.11
C GLU A 707 -7.65 35.14 0.33
N THR A 708 -7.77 33.82 0.55
CA THR A 708 -7.62 33.22 1.86
C THR A 708 -6.13 33.06 2.19
N GLY A 709 -5.70 33.67 3.29
CA GLY A 709 -4.34 33.55 3.85
C GLY A 709 -4.30 32.93 5.25
N SER A 710 -5.42 32.34 5.68
CA SER A 710 -5.52 31.70 6.99
C SER A 710 -6.67 30.70 7.03
N TYR A 711 -6.53 29.64 7.83
CA TYR A 711 -7.58 28.67 8.06
C TYR A 711 -7.54 28.14 9.49
N SER A 712 -8.71 28.01 10.10
CA SER A 712 -8.86 27.45 11.45
C SER A 712 -9.42 26.04 11.34
N ASP A 713 -8.56 25.05 11.54
CA ASP A 713 -8.98 23.65 11.58
C ASP A 713 -9.50 23.31 12.98
N THR A 714 -10.75 22.88 13.09
CA THR A 714 -11.47 22.74 14.38
C THR A 714 -12.05 21.35 14.57
N GLY A 715 -12.37 20.99 15.81
CA GLY A 715 -12.88 19.65 16.14
C GLY A 715 -11.78 18.62 16.39
N LEU A 716 -10.53 19.08 16.49
CA LEU A 716 -9.35 18.24 16.67
C LEU A 716 -9.28 17.60 18.06
N THR A 717 -8.54 16.51 18.16
CA THR A 717 -8.24 15.84 19.43
C THR A 717 -7.02 16.46 20.12
N ASN A 718 -7.19 16.94 21.35
CA ASN A 718 -6.08 17.47 22.14
C ASN A 718 -5.03 16.40 22.48
N GLY A 719 -3.75 16.79 22.46
CA GLY A 719 -2.61 15.89 22.64
C GLY A 719 -2.38 14.95 21.47
N GLN A 720 -2.94 15.23 20.29
CA GLN A 720 -2.58 14.60 19.02
C GLN A 720 -1.90 15.65 18.13
N GLU A 721 -0.84 15.24 17.45
CA GLU A 721 -0.17 16.11 16.49
C GLU A 721 -0.91 16.06 15.15
N TYR A 722 -1.00 17.22 14.50
CA TYR A 722 -1.52 17.38 13.15
C TYR A 722 -0.50 18.16 12.34
N CYS A 723 -0.11 17.61 11.20
CA CYS A 723 0.82 18.21 10.26
C CYS A 723 0.08 18.64 8.99
N TYR A 724 0.45 19.79 8.44
CA TYR A 724 -0.26 20.42 7.32
C TYR A 724 0.69 20.77 6.18
N LYS A 725 0.18 20.73 4.95
CA LYS A 725 0.83 21.21 3.73
C LYS A 725 -0.19 21.86 2.78
N LEU A 726 0.26 22.75 1.90
CA LEU A 726 -0.56 23.45 0.91
C LEU A 726 -0.05 23.27 -0.52
N THR A 727 -0.97 23.33 -1.49
CA THR A 727 -0.66 23.51 -2.92
C THR A 727 -1.34 24.77 -3.45
N ALA A 728 -0.87 25.26 -4.60
CA ALA A 728 -1.53 26.25 -5.41
C ALA A 728 -2.00 25.61 -6.72
N ARG A 729 -3.29 25.71 -7.03
CA ARG A 729 -3.87 25.29 -8.31
C ARG A 729 -4.18 26.52 -9.14
N ILE A 730 -3.65 26.56 -10.36
CA ILE A 730 -3.83 27.67 -11.30
C ILE A 730 -4.47 27.19 -12.60
N THR A 731 -5.23 28.08 -13.21
CA THR A 731 -5.61 28.01 -14.63
C THR A 731 -5.08 29.27 -15.28
N ALA A 732 -4.22 29.15 -16.28
CA ALA A 732 -3.72 30.23 -17.09
C ALA A 732 -4.79 30.75 -18.08
N VAL A 733 -4.62 31.98 -18.55
CA VAL A 733 -5.56 32.62 -19.50
C VAL A 733 -5.63 31.92 -20.86
N ASP A 734 -4.61 31.15 -21.22
CA ASP A 734 -4.59 30.29 -22.41
C ASP A 734 -5.29 28.93 -22.20
N GLY A 735 -5.86 28.70 -21.01
CA GLY A 735 -6.59 27.49 -20.64
C GLY A 735 -5.72 26.40 -20.00
N CYS A 736 -4.41 26.64 -19.86
CA CYS A 736 -3.50 25.68 -19.26
C CYS A 736 -3.72 25.56 -17.74
N THR A 737 -3.80 24.35 -17.19
CA THR A 737 -3.99 24.12 -15.75
C THR A 737 -2.76 23.46 -15.11
N ALA A 738 -2.42 23.86 -13.90
CA ALA A 738 -1.36 23.22 -13.11
C ALA A 738 -1.65 23.27 -11.61
N GLU A 739 -1.12 22.29 -10.90
CA GLU A 739 -1.01 22.31 -9.45
C GLU A 739 0.47 22.34 -9.06
N SER A 740 0.80 23.15 -8.06
CA SER A 740 2.18 23.30 -7.60
C SER A 740 2.64 22.06 -6.85
N ALA A 741 3.95 21.93 -6.63
CA ALA A 741 4.44 21.09 -5.55
C ALA A 741 3.86 21.53 -4.18
N PHE A 742 3.86 20.63 -3.21
CA PHE A 742 3.47 20.94 -1.83
C PHE A 742 4.41 21.97 -1.19
N SER A 743 3.87 22.77 -0.27
CA SER A 743 4.61 23.67 0.61
C SER A 743 5.53 22.91 1.58
N ASN A 744 6.27 23.66 2.41
CA ASN A 744 6.80 23.12 3.66
C ASN A 744 5.68 22.52 4.53
N VAL A 745 6.04 21.55 5.37
CA VAL A 745 5.13 20.95 6.37
C VAL A 745 5.29 21.67 7.70
N LEU A 746 4.18 22.07 8.33
CA LEU A 746 4.15 22.56 9.72
C LEU A 746 3.20 21.72 10.56
N CYS A 747 3.60 21.41 11.80
CA CYS A 747 2.83 20.59 12.72
C CYS A 747 2.45 21.36 13.99
N ALA A 748 1.30 21.03 14.58
CA ALA A 748 0.87 21.56 15.86
C ALA A 748 0.07 20.51 16.65
N THR A 749 0.17 20.56 17.99
CA THR A 749 -0.57 19.67 18.90
C THR A 749 -1.60 20.47 19.71
N PRO A 750 -2.91 20.37 19.41
CA PRO A 750 -3.96 21.04 20.17
C PRO A 750 -3.94 20.68 21.66
N SER A 751 -4.31 21.61 22.54
CA SER A 751 -4.27 21.43 24.01
C SER A 751 -5.54 21.96 24.68
N ALA A 752 -5.86 21.53 25.90
CA ALA A 752 -7.11 21.94 26.53
C ALA A 752 -7.17 23.46 26.82
N ALA A 753 -8.32 24.09 26.55
CA ALA A 753 -8.53 25.52 26.77
C ALA A 753 -8.16 25.94 28.19
N GLY A 754 -7.30 26.96 28.31
CA GLY A 754 -6.91 27.55 29.60
C GLY A 754 -5.73 26.88 30.32
N GLN A 755 -5.05 25.90 29.72
CA GLN A 755 -3.77 25.44 30.26
C GLN A 755 -2.66 26.42 29.87
N ALA A 756 -2.08 27.10 30.86
CA ALA A 756 -0.83 27.80 30.64
C ALA A 756 0.29 26.78 30.39
N VAL A 757 1.21 27.09 29.49
CA VAL A 757 2.34 26.21 29.17
C VAL A 757 3.42 26.37 30.24
N ILE A 758 3.88 25.26 30.83
CA ILE A 758 4.95 25.21 31.83
C ILE A 758 6.13 24.41 31.30
N GLY A 759 7.33 24.92 31.44
CA GLY A 759 8.57 24.27 31.04
C GLY A 759 9.68 24.52 32.06
N VAL A 760 10.88 24.03 31.80
CA VAL A 760 12.05 24.39 32.59
C VAL A 760 12.68 25.65 31.97
N THR A 761 12.65 26.75 32.72
CA THR A 761 12.96 28.09 32.19
C THR A 761 14.40 28.53 32.42
N GLU A 762 15.16 27.77 33.21
CA GLU A 762 16.58 28.04 33.49
C GLU A 762 17.43 26.79 33.18
N PRO A 763 18.71 26.95 32.82
CA PRO A 763 19.62 25.81 32.64
C PRO A 763 19.68 24.94 33.89
N LEU A 764 19.74 23.62 33.69
CA LEU A 764 19.88 22.67 34.80
C LEU A 764 21.22 22.86 35.50
N GLN A 765 21.18 22.85 36.83
CA GLN A 765 22.36 22.83 37.69
C GLN A 765 22.50 21.46 38.32
N THR A 766 23.71 20.89 38.27
CA THR A 766 24.04 19.65 38.97
C THR A 766 25.01 19.94 40.10
N GLY A 767 24.92 19.17 41.18
CA GLY A 767 25.81 19.36 42.32
C GLY A 767 25.57 18.35 43.44
N ARG A 768 26.08 18.68 44.62
CA ARG A 768 25.94 17.87 45.84
C ARG A 768 25.71 18.76 47.05
N TRP A 769 24.92 18.26 48.01
CA TRP A 769 24.75 18.91 49.31
C TRP A 769 25.92 18.56 50.24
N ILE A 770 26.68 19.57 50.66
CA ILE A 770 27.76 19.43 51.65
C ILE A 770 27.29 19.94 53.00
N THR A 771 27.22 19.05 53.99
CA THR A 771 26.97 19.42 55.39
C THR A 771 28.28 19.54 56.15
N THR A 772 28.56 20.72 56.71
CA THR A 772 29.72 20.99 57.57
C THR A 772 29.26 21.31 59.00
N GLY A 773 30.04 20.91 60.02
CA GLY A 773 29.67 21.07 61.44
C GLY A 773 28.98 19.84 62.05
N LYS A 774 28.47 19.96 63.28
CA LYS A 774 27.78 18.87 64.01
C LYS A 774 26.56 19.38 64.75
N GLY A 775 25.49 18.57 64.80
CA GLY A 775 24.27 18.88 65.55
C GLY A 775 23.55 20.13 65.02
N LYS A 776 23.09 21.00 65.94
CA LYS A 776 22.33 22.22 65.59
C LYS A 776 23.15 23.31 64.87
N ASN A 777 24.47 23.15 64.81
CA ASN A 777 25.38 24.07 64.11
C ASN A 777 25.83 23.51 62.74
N ALA A 778 25.20 22.42 62.29
CA ALA A 778 25.47 21.89 60.96
C ALA A 778 24.90 22.84 59.89
N THR A 779 25.74 23.22 58.93
CA THR A 779 25.35 24.05 57.77
C THR A 779 25.42 23.19 56.53
N THR A 780 24.33 23.12 55.78
CA THR A 780 24.26 22.39 54.50
C THR A 780 24.28 23.40 53.35
N VAL A 781 25.25 23.27 52.45
CA VAL A 781 25.45 24.16 51.30
C VAL A 781 25.46 23.32 50.03
N PHE A 782 24.81 23.82 48.98
CA PHE A 782 24.86 23.20 47.66
C PHE A 782 26.17 23.59 46.97
N GLU A 783 26.99 22.60 46.65
CA GLU A 783 28.18 22.77 45.81
C GLU A 783 27.84 22.31 44.39
N GLN A 784 27.81 23.26 43.45
CA GLN A 784 27.59 22.96 42.03
C GLN A 784 28.84 22.25 41.46
N THR A 785 28.63 21.10 40.83
CA THR A 785 29.67 20.30 40.16
C THR A 785 29.02 19.44 39.07
N ASP A 786 29.74 19.21 37.99
CA ASP A 786 29.39 18.26 36.92
C ASP A 786 30.15 16.94 37.06
N THR A 787 31.07 16.84 38.01
CA THR A 787 31.95 15.68 38.22
C THR A 787 31.67 15.02 39.56
N PHE A 788 31.44 13.71 39.54
CA PHE A 788 31.01 12.90 40.69
C PHE A 788 31.83 11.62 40.80
N ALA A 789 32.08 11.14 42.02
CA ALA A 789 32.64 9.80 42.21
C ALA A 789 31.51 8.75 42.20
N ALA A 790 31.79 7.54 41.71
CA ALA A 790 30.85 6.43 41.87
C ALA A 790 30.47 6.24 43.36
N GLY A 791 29.18 6.29 43.66
CA GLY A 791 28.61 6.29 45.01
C GLY A 791 28.11 7.64 45.54
N ASP A 792 28.36 8.74 44.82
CA ASP A 792 27.83 10.05 45.15
C ASP A 792 26.33 10.18 44.82
N ALA A 793 25.66 11.07 45.54
CA ALA A 793 24.32 11.55 45.19
C ALA A 793 24.47 12.75 44.24
N VAL A 794 24.03 12.58 43.01
CA VAL A 794 23.93 13.63 42.00
C VAL A 794 22.61 14.35 42.22
N VAL A 795 22.70 15.61 42.65
CA VAL A 795 21.53 16.47 42.85
C VAL A 795 21.35 17.33 41.61
N ILE A 796 20.14 17.34 41.06
CA ILE A 796 19.75 18.03 39.84
C ILE A 796 18.72 19.09 40.23
N GLN A 797 19.01 20.35 39.95
CA GLN A 797 18.16 21.49 40.25
C GLN A 797 17.82 22.26 38.97
N GLY A 798 16.62 22.82 38.95
CA GLY A 798 16.16 23.71 37.88
C GLY A 798 14.96 24.53 38.33
N VAL A 799 14.47 25.40 37.44
CA VAL A 799 13.28 26.22 37.68
C VAL A 799 12.21 25.85 36.65
N ALA A 800 11.05 25.40 37.11
CA ALA A 800 9.87 25.20 36.29
C ALA A 800 9.00 26.47 36.30
N GLY A 801 8.62 26.95 35.10
CA GLY A 801 7.88 28.19 34.94
C GLY A 801 7.23 28.33 33.57
N THR A 802 6.41 29.36 33.42
CA THR A 802 5.68 29.68 32.18
C THR A 802 6.36 30.78 31.34
N GLY A 803 7.61 31.11 31.67
CA GLY A 803 8.32 32.29 31.15
C GLY A 803 7.89 33.62 31.79
N GLN A 804 6.70 33.68 32.40
CA GLN A 804 6.19 34.86 33.12
C GLN A 804 5.93 34.63 34.62
N ALA A 805 5.69 33.38 35.02
CA ALA A 805 5.44 33.00 36.41
C ALA A 805 6.12 31.66 36.75
N THR A 806 6.46 31.47 38.02
CA THR A 806 7.06 30.25 38.56
C THR A 806 6.11 29.60 39.56
N PRO A 807 5.17 28.76 39.11
CA PRO A 807 4.16 28.18 39.97
C PRO A 807 4.75 27.10 40.89
N SER A 808 4.28 27.08 42.14
CA SER A 808 4.59 26.02 43.11
C SER A 808 3.78 24.75 42.85
N GLY A 809 4.34 23.60 43.19
CA GLY A 809 3.64 22.31 43.14
C GLY A 809 3.83 21.52 41.85
N ALA A 810 4.66 22.00 40.91
CA ALA A 810 4.97 21.28 39.69
C ALA A 810 5.92 20.11 39.99
N VAL A 811 5.74 18.97 39.34
CA VAL A 811 6.60 17.79 39.47
C VAL A 811 7.31 17.55 38.14
N VAL A 812 8.64 17.49 38.18
CA VAL A 812 9.51 17.40 37.00
C VAL A 812 10.07 15.98 36.88
N GLN A 813 9.89 15.38 35.71
CA GLN A 813 10.47 14.10 35.34
C GLN A 813 11.83 14.32 34.68
N VAL A 814 12.83 13.56 35.13
CA VAL A 814 14.22 13.68 34.66
C VAL A 814 14.77 12.30 34.31
N SER A 815 15.27 12.16 33.09
CA SER A 815 16.01 10.98 32.65
C SER A 815 17.52 11.23 32.78
N VAL A 816 18.26 10.20 33.20
CA VAL A 816 19.71 10.15 33.09
C VAL A 816 20.07 9.06 32.10
N SER A 817 20.88 9.36 31.10
CA SER A 817 21.28 8.44 30.04
C SER A 817 22.79 8.38 29.84
N SER A 818 23.28 7.27 29.30
CA SER A 818 24.67 7.09 28.86
C SER A 818 24.67 6.50 27.46
N GLY A 819 25.39 7.13 26.52
CA GLY A 819 25.40 6.70 25.11
C GLY A 819 24.00 6.67 24.46
N GLY A 820 23.09 7.53 24.89
CA GLY A 820 21.69 7.57 24.41
C GLY A 820 20.74 6.58 25.10
N THR A 821 21.24 5.65 25.92
CA THR A 821 20.40 4.69 26.66
C THR A 821 20.06 5.24 28.05
N ALA A 822 18.77 5.26 28.41
CA ALA A 822 18.33 5.67 29.75
C ALA A 822 18.81 4.70 30.83
N VAL A 823 19.50 5.22 31.85
CA VAL A 823 20.04 4.45 32.99
C VAL A 823 19.34 4.78 34.31
N ALA A 824 18.60 5.89 34.38
CA ALA A 824 17.71 6.22 35.50
C ALA A 824 16.56 7.12 35.04
N ALA A 825 15.40 6.96 35.68
CA ALA A 825 14.26 7.87 35.60
C ALA A 825 13.97 8.39 37.01
N LEU A 826 13.88 9.70 37.15
CA LEU A 826 13.74 10.40 38.43
C LEU A 826 12.50 11.29 38.37
N GLU A 827 11.85 11.42 39.52
CA GLU A 827 10.77 12.38 39.73
C GLU A 827 11.22 13.37 40.81
N SER A 828 11.05 14.67 40.55
CA SER A 828 11.36 15.71 41.53
C SER A 828 10.32 15.77 42.65
N GLY A 829 10.69 16.38 43.77
CA GLY A 829 9.67 16.92 44.69
C GLY A 829 8.84 18.02 44.01
N PRO A 830 7.67 18.38 44.55
CA PRO A 830 6.88 19.51 44.05
C PRO A 830 7.70 20.81 44.14
N THR A 831 7.64 21.66 43.11
CA THR A 831 8.36 22.94 43.10
C THR A 831 7.95 23.84 44.25
N ASP A 832 8.90 24.62 44.77
CA ASP A 832 8.60 25.67 45.74
C ASP A 832 7.95 26.91 45.10
N SER A 833 7.71 27.95 45.90
CA SER A 833 7.11 29.22 45.43
C SER A 833 7.95 29.98 44.41
N THR A 834 9.20 29.58 44.18
CA THR A 834 10.10 30.14 43.16
C THR A 834 10.20 29.23 41.94
N GLY A 835 9.40 28.16 41.87
CA GLY A 835 9.44 27.18 40.79
C GLY A 835 10.63 26.24 40.86
N ARG A 836 11.44 26.27 41.94
CA ARG A 836 12.63 25.43 42.06
C ARG A 836 12.25 23.99 42.35
N PHE A 837 12.79 23.07 41.56
CA PHE A 837 12.68 21.64 41.80
C PHE A 837 14.06 21.03 42.08
N GLU A 838 14.05 19.89 42.76
CA GLU A 838 15.23 19.06 42.98
C GLU A 838 14.89 17.59 42.71
N ALA A 839 15.72 16.92 41.92
CA ALA A 839 15.74 15.47 41.73
C ALA A 839 17.11 14.93 42.11
N THR A 840 17.18 13.74 42.71
CA THR A 840 18.46 13.15 43.13
C THR A 840 18.66 11.78 42.52
N TRP A 841 19.72 11.62 41.73
CA TRP A 841 20.20 10.33 41.27
C TRP A 841 21.28 9.80 42.21
N ARG A 842 21.12 8.57 42.73
CA ARG A 842 22.11 7.93 43.60
C ARG A 842 22.95 6.95 42.79
N THR A 843 24.20 7.31 42.54
CA THR A 843 25.14 6.39 41.90
C THR A 843 25.58 5.29 42.87
N GLN A 844 26.06 4.16 42.35
CA GLN A 844 26.45 3.00 43.15
C GLN A 844 27.97 2.83 43.18
N LYS A 845 28.52 2.57 44.37
CA LYS A 845 29.94 2.20 44.52
C LYS A 845 30.18 0.80 43.95
N PRO A 846 31.32 0.57 43.27
CA PRO A 846 31.79 -0.79 43.01
C PRO A 846 31.97 -1.57 44.31
N ASN A 847 31.75 -2.89 44.26
CA ASN A 847 32.01 -3.74 45.41
C ASN A 847 33.54 -3.84 45.68
N LYS A 848 33.93 -4.48 46.80
CA LYS A 848 35.36 -4.62 47.19
C LYS A 848 36.26 -5.35 46.17
N LYS A 849 35.69 -5.99 45.14
CA LYS A 849 36.39 -6.65 44.03
C LYS A 849 36.37 -5.83 42.73
N GLY A 850 35.88 -4.60 42.76
CA GLY A 850 35.74 -3.73 41.58
C GLY A 850 34.61 -4.14 40.63
N GLN A 851 33.67 -4.99 41.07
CA GLN A 851 32.54 -5.44 40.26
C GLN A 851 31.25 -4.74 40.66
N GLY A 852 30.38 -4.43 39.69
CA GLY A 852 29.18 -3.63 39.88
C GLY A 852 29.48 -2.14 40.12
N GLY A 853 28.43 -1.35 40.41
CA GLY A 853 28.53 0.10 40.56
C GLY A 853 28.12 0.86 39.29
N THR A 854 27.96 2.18 39.41
CA THR A 854 27.70 3.05 38.26
C THR A 854 28.98 3.17 37.43
N PRO A 855 28.97 2.81 36.12
CA PRO A 855 30.17 2.88 35.29
C PRO A 855 30.78 4.30 35.23
N PRO A 856 32.11 4.44 35.27
CA PRO A 856 32.74 5.71 34.96
C PRO A 856 32.45 6.13 33.52
N GLY A 857 32.19 7.41 33.29
CA GLY A 857 31.88 7.94 31.97
C GLY A 857 30.97 9.15 32.01
N SER A 858 30.63 9.64 30.81
CA SER A 858 29.71 10.75 30.63
C SER A 858 28.26 10.28 30.67
N TYR A 859 27.43 11.06 31.35
CA TYR A 859 25.99 10.89 31.41
C TYR A 859 25.30 12.19 31.01
N THR A 860 24.14 12.07 30.37
CA THR A 860 23.28 13.20 30.04
C THR A 860 22.07 13.17 30.94
N VAL A 861 21.76 14.30 31.58
CA VAL A 861 20.58 14.52 32.38
C VAL A 861 19.61 15.35 31.55
N THR A 862 18.38 14.88 31.36
CA THR A 862 17.39 15.53 30.50
C THR A 862 16.03 15.57 31.19
N VAL A 863 15.38 16.73 31.16
CA VAL A 863 13.98 16.86 31.59
C VAL A 863 13.09 16.22 30.53
N THR A 864 12.25 15.27 30.96
CA THR A 864 11.37 14.49 30.08
C THR A 864 9.89 14.74 30.33
N GLY A 865 9.56 15.62 31.28
CA GLY A 865 8.19 16.05 31.53
C GLY A 865 8.07 17.03 32.70
N VAL A 866 7.05 17.89 32.64
CA VAL A 866 6.64 18.74 33.77
C VAL A 866 5.15 18.56 33.99
N SER A 867 4.74 18.26 35.21
CA SER A 867 3.33 18.05 35.55
C SER A 867 2.85 19.05 36.60
N LEU A 868 1.78 19.78 36.30
CA LEU A 868 1.12 20.70 37.23
C LEU A 868 -0.36 20.83 36.87
N GLY A 869 -1.23 20.78 37.87
CA GLY A 869 -2.68 20.94 37.67
C GLY A 869 -3.02 22.28 37.02
N GLY A 870 -3.69 22.27 35.88
CA GLY A 870 -4.05 23.48 35.13
C GLY A 870 -2.99 23.98 34.14
N TYR A 871 -1.91 23.22 33.93
CA TYR A 871 -0.83 23.58 32.98
C TYR A 871 -0.53 22.41 32.02
N GLY A 872 -0.03 22.73 30.83
CA GLY A 872 0.50 21.77 29.85
C GLY A 872 2.02 21.89 29.78
N TRP A 873 2.75 20.77 29.68
CA TRP A 873 4.20 20.83 29.50
C TRP A 873 4.53 21.40 28.12
N ASP A 874 5.56 22.25 28.03
CA ASP A 874 6.02 22.89 26.79
C ASP A 874 6.72 21.94 25.82
N GLY A 875 7.02 20.71 26.24
CA GLY A 875 7.71 19.71 25.43
C GLY A 875 9.21 19.97 25.27
N ASN A 876 9.75 21.06 25.82
CA ASN A 876 11.15 21.39 25.68
C ASN A 876 12.00 20.52 26.61
N GLN A 877 12.84 19.68 26.00
CA GLN A 877 13.80 18.85 26.71
C GLN A 877 15.04 19.67 27.05
N VAL A 878 15.09 20.20 28.27
CA VAL A 878 16.27 20.89 28.81
C VAL A 878 17.20 19.84 29.41
N GLY A 879 18.48 19.87 29.02
CA GLY A 879 19.47 18.90 29.49
C GLY A 879 20.81 19.50 29.88
N THR A 880 21.62 18.71 30.59
CA THR A 880 23.00 19.01 30.96
C THR A 880 23.82 17.71 31.02
N SER A 881 25.14 17.81 30.96
CA SER A 881 26.03 16.65 31.02
C SER A 881 26.79 16.60 32.34
N ILE A 882 27.01 15.38 32.83
CA ILE A 882 27.83 15.11 34.01
C ILE A 882 28.83 13.99 33.72
N SER A 883 29.87 13.88 34.54
CA SER A 883 30.86 12.81 34.50
C SER A 883 30.88 12.06 35.83
N VAL A 884 30.78 10.73 35.78
CA VAL A 884 31.05 9.86 36.93
C VAL A 884 32.46 9.29 36.77
N GLN A 885 33.28 9.38 37.82
CA GLN A 885 34.67 8.89 37.88
C GLN A 885 34.82 7.64 38.73
#